data_AF-A0AA93LBA6-F1
#
_entry.id   AF-A0AA93LBA6-F1
#
_cell.length_a   1.000
_cell.length_b   1.000
_cell.length_c   1.000
_cell.angle_alpha   90.00
_cell.angle_beta   90.00
_cell.angle_gamma   90.00
#
_symmetry.space_group_name_H-M   'P 1'
#
loop_
_entity.id
_entity.type
_entity.pdbx_description
1 polymer ?
#
loop_
_entity_poly.entity_id
_entity_poly.type
_entity_poly.pdbx_seq_one_letter_code
_entity_poly.pdbx_strand_id
1 'polypeptide(L)'
;MAAAHAKAEGIYLDGETWLPAITSDPEIGLGYWGEGRAQALTASYGQINFELSRSLGNTAWPKLDFEGASATLWVGNMGDPFEAYQQFWTGNIGPLVQDSSREAHFSLLGVEAQLTGSALTRVYQGTGGVEGPSTMLGKLKPMAFGACVNVAPVLLDPIKWVYQVDAYRACPINAVYSSALTLGAPNATVATYAELVALTLTPGQWAACPNLGMFRLGGDPGSAKITADVGTADSAASIARRLVNLAGVLDARLGPSFTTGTRGYSLYLTEDATIGDLARDAAFAESRLLLTDSKGVLHLAPIASSKAPGTLASDGSALPFVRSDTIVQEAPASPAWRVKIGHTPVWSVHSANEISPAVATQGADLTAAIAAAEAARDRAEAAEAAAKLANERLDATVDDGILDRAEKRQWIAEFEAATAEFDGLFAEGQAQGATAEANAYASTFTTLSDYLATLNPAFADTSEDTPIDAATFKARFVNYYVARKNLDVALAKKAAQTAGWDKVTGPGKPEDNATVGAPPGTIVGDRPSEDLVKDVDDAKDNANDIRKQLPALVLPILKEPIDQISALHLAGSSANLKATKALHEKNHVAIEGLRTYVDENGALVAERFTQLTSRVGEAEETMEAGFLEINRTIADKEQALSESITDQIANYGETVTAALNEERRVRSTEDEALAETIEQLAATVTEGNETLSGQINDVRQLVVDTDTATGTRIDNLGVKIDDEVSEREAAIQTVEKAIVDATEALTERVDTISASVGGIDETLGEISGTIQTIQQTQADENGARAEEIQTLQSRLDNVNGATFEQKFSTFAEAVDTVNGKVNNIGAEYTVKLQTEVNGVKVFGGFGLVAQNGMVDAAFSVDAFRIYASGGTKQVFYADADGVYMPDVRVDRLKAGTIDFEFINRQSLQNPSGGYQILPGGFTIMWGQYRGIISDEMSVNITFPRPFTNALMSVSATPYIVGNNSFKDLWIQATSNRSKNGATFYTQAARSDAQSLDGFDWMAFGY
;
A
#
# COMPACT_ATOMS: atom_id res chain seq x y z
N MET A 1 22.08 -57.07 -27.35
CA MET A 1 22.74 -58.23 -27.97
C MET A 1 24.15 -57.86 -28.38
N ALA A 2 25.15 -58.06 -27.51
CA ALA A 2 26.55 -58.03 -27.93
C ALA A 2 26.83 -59.20 -28.90
N ALA A 3 27.87 -59.08 -29.75
CA ALA A 3 28.37 -60.13 -30.65
C ALA A 3 28.67 -61.50 -29.97
N ALA A 4 28.52 -61.62 -28.65
CA ALA A 4 28.66 -62.84 -27.87
C ALA A 4 27.82 -64.04 -28.35
N HIS A 5 26.78 -63.83 -29.18
CA HIS A 5 25.94 -64.89 -29.74
C HIS A 5 25.96 -64.98 -31.28
N ALA A 6 26.75 -64.17 -31.97
CA ALA A 6 26.85 -64.20 -33.43
C ALA A 6 27.90 -65.23 -33.89
N LYS A 7 27.66 -65.92 -35.01
CA LYS A 7 28.66 -66.83 -35.60
C LYS A 7 29.85 -66.02 -36.11
N ALA A 8 31.07 -66.49 -35.84
CA ALA A 8 32.31 -65.84 -36.25
C ALA A 8 32.46 -65.69 -37.78
N GLU A 9 31.69 -66.46 -38.56
CA GLU A 9 31.72 -66.51 -40.03
C GLU A 9 30.88 -65.40 -40.69
N GLY A 10 30.12 -64.62 -39.91
CA GLY A 10 29.10 -63.71 -40.44
C GLY A 10 27.84 -64.44 -40.91
N ILE A 11 26.83 -63.67 -41.34
CA ILE A 11 25.56 -64.19 -41.86
C ILE A 11 25.29 -63.55 -43.22
N TYR A 12 24.91 -64.34 -44.21
CA TYR A 12 24.43 -63.83 -45.48
C TYR A 12 22.92 -63.60 -45.40
N LEU A 13 22.47 -62.36 -45.55
CA LEU A 13 21.07 -61.95 -45.38
C LEU A 13 20.77 -60.79 -46.34
N ASP A 14 19.67 -60.91 -47.09
CA ASP A 14 19.21 -59.92 -48.08
C ASP A 14 20.23 -59.55 -49.18
N GLY A 15 21.02 -60.52 -49.62
CA GLY A 15 22.05 -60.27 -50.65
C GLY A 15 23.35 -59.68 -50.10
N GLU A 16 23.41 -59.36 -48.81
CA GLU A 16 24.56 -58.73 -48.15
C GLU A 16 25.20 -59.65 -47.10
N THR A 17 26.49 -59.43 -46.84
CA THR A 17 27.23 -60.17 -45.79
C THR A 17 27.30 -59.34 -44.52
N TRP A 18 26.67 -59.82 -43.44
CA TRP A 18 26.65 -59.18 -42.14
C TRP A 18 27.75 -59.74 -41.25
N LEU A 19 28.69 -58.88 -40.85
CA LEU A 19 29.85 -59.26 -40.02
C LEU A 19 29.57 -59.02 -38.53
N PRO A 20 30.06 -59.88 -37.62
CA PRO A 20 29.80 -59.78 -36.18
C PRO A 20 30.74 -58.76 -35.51
N ALA A 21 30.75 -57.52 -35.99
CA ALA A 21 31.67 -56.49 -35.52
C ALA A 21 31.21 -55.77 -34.24
N ILE A 22 29.90 -55.75 -33.93
CA ILE A 22 29.32 -54.95 -32.84
C ILE A 22 29.68 -55.52 -31.47
N THR A 23 30.43 -54.76 -30.67
CA THR A 23 30.89 -55.17 -29.33
C THR A 23 29.95 -54.69 -28.22
N SER A 24 29.16 -53.64 -28.46
CA SER A 24 28.10 -53.19 -27.54
C SER A 24 26.87 -52.67 -28.27
N ASP A 25 25.71 -52.79 -27.63
CA ASP A 25 24.48 -52.18 -28.11
C ASP A 25 24.50 -50.66 -27.90
N PRO A 26 23.75 -49.89 -28.71
CA PRO A 26 23.49 -48.49 -28.41
C PRO A 26 22.54 -48.32 -27.23
N GLU A 27 22.84 -47.32 -26.39
CA GLU A 27 21.98 -46.92 -25.27
C GLU A 27 21.10 -45.74 -25.69
N ILE A 28 19.79 -45.98 -25.81
CA ILE A 28 18.81 -44.93 -26.10
C ILE A 28 18.36 -44.29 -24.78
N GLY A 29 18.52 -42.97 -24.67
CA GLY A 29 18.05 -42.18 -23.55
C GLY A 29 16.98 -41.17 -23.98
N LEU A 30 15.95 -41.01 -23.16
CA LEU A 30 14.99 -39.91 -23.27
C LEU A 30 15.04 -39.09 -21.99
N GLY A 31 15.39 -37.81 -22.09
CA GLY A 31 15.40 -36.85 -20.99
C GLY A 31 14.18 -35.93 -21.06
N TYR A 32 13.30 -35.98 -20.05
CA TYR A 32 12.07 -35.18 -19.97
C TYR A 32 11.99 -34.28 -18.72
N TRP A 33 12.85 -34.50 -17.72
CA TRP A 33 12.74 -33.89 -16.42
C TRP A 33 14.08 -33.27 -16.02
N GLY A 34 14.07 -32.01 -15.61
CA GLY A 34 15.24 -31.27 -15.18
C GLY A 34 14.86 -30.07 -14.31
N GLU A 35 15.66 -29.75 -13.29
CA GLU A 35 15.39 -28.65 -12.35
C GLU A 35 14.01 -28.74 -11.65
N GLY A 36 13.50 -29.94 -11.42
CA GLY A 36 12.21 -30.14 -10.74
C GLY A 36 10.96 -29.80 -11.57
N ARG A 37 11.09 -29.64 -12.89
CA ARG A 37 9.99 -29.39 -13.83
C ARG A 37 10.11 -30.22 -15.11
N ALA A 38 8.99 -30.42 -15.80
CA ALA A 38 8.99 -30.96 -17.15
C ALA A 38 9.72 -29.99 -18.08
N GLN A 39 10.67 -30.50 -18.85
CA GLN A 39 11.41 -29.74 -19.84
C GLN A 39 11.10 -30.28 -21.25
N ALA A 40 11.60 -29.57 -22.25
CA ALA A 40 11.60 -30.05 -23.61
C ALA A 40 12.30 -31.42 -23.70
N LEU A 41 11.67 -32.40 -24.38
CA LEU A 41 12.23 -33.74 -24.46
C LEU A 41 13.53 -33.74 -25.29
N THR A 42 14.56 -34.37 -24.76
CA THR A 42 15.81 -34.66 -25.48
C THR A 42 15.94 -36.16 -25.70
N ALA A 43 16.30 -36.57 -26.92
CA ALA A 43 16.60 -37.95 -27.24
C ALA A 43 18.10 -38.11 -27.51
N SER A 44 18.70 -39.13 -26.90
CA SER A 44 20.03 -39.62 -27.22
C SER A 44 19.90 -41.03 -27.76
N TYR A 45 20.59 -41.33 -28.86
CA TYR A 45 20.63 -42.67 -29.45
C TYR A 45 21.93 -43.41 -29.08
N GLY A 46 22.78 -42.79 -28.25
CA GLY A 46 24.02 -43.37 -27.78
C GLY A 46 25.05 -43.58 -28.89
N GLN A 47 25.91 -44.57 -28.70
CA GLN A 47 26.94 -44.95 -29.65
C GLN A 47 26.92 -46.46 -29.88
N ILE A 48 27.40 -46.89 -31.03
CA ILE A 48 27.63 -48.30 -31.31
C ILE A 48 29.13 -48.56 -31.36
N ASN A 49 29.60 -49.46 -30.49
CA ASN A 49 31.01 -49.86 -30.44
C ASN A 49 31.22 -51.12 -31.29
N PHE A 50 32.37 -51.22 -31.94
CA PHE A 50 32.73 -52.38 -32.74
C PHE A 50 34.22 -52.68 -32.77
N GLU A 51 34.55 -53.93 -33.08
CA GLU A 51 35.93 -54.41 -33.17
C GLU A 51 36.55 -54.08 -34.54
N LEU A 52 37.77 -53.54 -34.53
CA LEU A 52 38.64 -53.42 -35.71
C LEU A 52 39.59 -54.62 -35.79
N SER A 53 39.44 -55.46 -36.81
CA SER A 53 40.31 -56.62 -37.00
C SER A 53 40.55 -56.96 -38.48
N ARG A 54 41.73 -57.53 -38.77
CA ARG A 54 42.05 -57.99 -40.13
C ARG A 54 41.10 -59.11 -40.58
N SER A 55 40.60 -59.92 -39.67
CA SER A 55 39.61 -60.98 -39.93
C SER A 55 38.25 -60.45 -40.36
N LEU A 56 37.87 -59.24 -39.91
CA LEU A 56 36.63 -58.57 -40.30
C LEU A 56 36.79 -57.62 -41.51
N GLY A 57 38.01 -57.47 -42.05
CA GLY A 57 38.27 -56.62 -43.22
C GLY A 57 38.09 -55.10 -42.99
N ASN A 58 37.83 -54.66 -41.77
CA ASN A 58 37.47 -53.26 -41.44
C ASN A 58 38.65 -52.41 -40.92
N THR A 59 39.89 -52.92 -40.92
CA THR A 59 41.08 -52.18 -40.45
C THR A 59 41.40 -50.89 -41.23
N ALA A 60 40.78 -50.69 -42.40
CA ALA A 60 40.94 -49.47 -43.20
C ALA A 60 39.89 -48.39 -42.91
N TRP A 61 38.83 -48.70 -42.15
CA TRP A 61 37.73 -47.77 -41.87
C TRP A 61 38.18 -46.46 -41.22
N PRO A 62 39.17 -46.42 -40.30
CA PRO A 62 39.68 -45.14 -39.74
C PRO A 62 40.25 -44.15 -40.77
N LYS A 63 40.45 -44.57 -42.02
CA LYS A 63 40.92 -43.70 -43.12
C LYS A 63 39.78 -43.14 -43.97
N LEU A 64 38.55 -43.53 -43.70
CA LEU A 64 37.36 -43.09 -44.41
C LEU A 64 36.63 -42.03 -43.58
N ASP A 65 35.98 -41.10 -44.27
CA ASP A 65 35.09 -40.14 -43.64
C ASP A 65 33.66 -40.69 -43.62
N PHE A 66 33.11 -40.80 -42.42
CA PHE A 66 31.77 -41.31 -42.15
C PHE A 66 30.84 -40.24 -41.57
N GLU A 67 31.35 -39.02 -41.33
CA GLU A 67 30.55 -37.97 -40.69
C GLU A 67 29.31 -37.65 -41.53
N GLY A 68 28.14 -37.74 -40.90
CA GLY A 68 26.87 -37.48 -41.55
C GLY A 68 26.40 -38.58 -42.52
N ALA A 69 27.10 -39.72 -42.62
CA ALA A 69 26.63 -40.84 -43.43
C ALA A 69 25.31 -41.40 -42.88
N SER A 70 24.42 -41.81 -43.77
CA SER A 70 23.15 -42.45 -43.36
C SER A 70 23.37 -43.91 -42.96
N ALA A 71 22.74 -44.33 -41.87
CA ALA A 71 22.80 -45.70 -41.38
C ALA A 71 21.44 -46.18 -40.88
N THR A 72 21.28 -47.51 -40.82
CA THR A 72 20.09 -48.17 -40.30
C THR A 72 20.49 -49.34 -39.41
N LEU A 73 19.78 -49.52 -38.30
CA LEU A 73 19.95 -50.65 -37.38
C LEU A 73 18.72 -51.55 -37.46
N TRP A 74 18.96 -52.85 -37.56
CA TRP A 74 17.94 -53.88 -37.68
C TRP A 74 18.13 -54.94 -36.59
N VAL A 75 17.02 -55.44 -36.04
CA VAL A 75 17.01 -56.47 -34.99
C VAL A 75 16.09 -57.59 -35.41
N GLY A 76 16.56 -58.83 -35.34
CA GLY A 76 15.80 -60.03 -35.69
C GLY A 76 16.49 -61.28 -35.15
N ASN A 77 15.83 -62.44 -35.23
CA ASN A 77 16.45 -63.68 -34.80
C ASN A 77 17.34 -64.24 -35.91
N MET A 78 18.44 -64.87 -35.51
CA MET A 78 19.34 -65.54 -36.43
C MET A 78 18.61 -66.69 -37.16
N GLY A 79 18.58 -66.63 -38.51
CA GLY A 79 17.94 -67.64 -39.37
C GLY A 79 16.57 -67.24 -39.93
N ASP A 80 15.95 -66.18 -39.41
CA ASP A 80 14.72 -65.61 -39.97
C ASP A 80 14.98 -64.88 -41.31
N PRO A 81 14.02 -64.80 -42.23
CA PRO A 81 14.14 -63.97 -43.43
C PRO A 81 14.21 -62.48 -43.06
N PHE A 82 14.89 -61.65 -43.87
CA PHE A 82 15.12 -60.23 -43.55
C PHE A 82 13.80 -59.44 -43.37
N GLU A 83 12.72 -59.83 -44.05
CA GLU A 83 11.39 -59.24 -43.86
C GLU A 83 10.83 -59.38 -42.43
N ALA A 84 11.31 -60.36 -41.65
CA ALA A 84 10.96 -60.54 -40.26
C ALA A 84 11.85 -59.71 -39.30
N TYR A 85 12.92 -59.10 -39.81
CA TYR A 85 13.77 -58.19 -39.03
C TYR A 85 13.04 -56.86 -38.86
N GLN A 86 13.10 -56.32 -37.65
CA GLN A 86 12.51 -55.03 -37.32
C GLN A 86 13.59 -53.95 -37.39
N GLN A 87 13.30 -52.89 -38.14
CA GLN A 87 14.14 -51.70 -38.13
C GLN A 87 14.03 -51.01 -36.76
N PHE A 88 15.15 -50.94 -36.05
CA PHE A 88 15.25 -50.37 -34.71
C PHE A 88 15.57 -48.89 -34.73
N TRP A 89 16.42 -48.47 -35.68
CA TRP A 89 16.83 -47.07 -35.81
C TRP A 89 17.20 -46.73 -37.25
N THR A 90 17.03 -45.46 -37.60
CA THR A 90 17.55 -44.85 -38.81
C THR A 90 17.95 -43.42 -38.53
N GLY A 91 19.09 -43.01 -39.07
CA GLY A 91 19.59 -41.66 -38.89
C GLY A 91 20.96 -41.51 -39.52
N ASN A 92 21.70 -40.54 -39.02
CA ASN A 92 23.06 -40.26 -39.46
C ASN A 92 24.04 -40.76 -38.39
N ILE A 93 25.26 -41.05 -38.79
CA ILE A 93 26.33 -41.37 -37.84
C ILE A 93 27.30 -40.20 -37.72
N GLY A 94 27.89 -40.06 -36.52
CA GLY A 94 29.03 -39.19 -36.30
C GLY A 94 30.30 -39.72 -36.98
N PRO A 95 31.43 -39.00 -36.85
CA PRO A 95 32.70 -39.51 -37.35
C PRO A 95 33.07 -40.82 -36.66
N LEU A 96 33.86 -41.65 -37.35
CA LEU A 96 34.45 -42.84 -36.75
C LEU A 96 35.47 -42.40 -35.69
N VAL A 97 35.24 -42.72 -34.42
CA VAL A 97 36.18 -42.44 -33.33
C VAL A 97 36.87 -43.74 -32.96
N GLN A 98 38.20 -43.74 -33.00
CA GLN A 98 39.02 -44.89 -32.63
C GLN A 98 39.40 -44.82 -31.15
N ASP A 99 38.80 -45.66 -30.32
CA ASP A 99 39.08 -45.73 -28.88
C ASP A 99 40.40 -46.45 -28.59
N SER A 100 40.73 -47.47 -29.39
CA SER A 100 41.97 -48.21 -29.27
C SER A 100 42.40 -48.85 -30.59
N SER A 101 43.54 -49.55 -30.61
CA SER A 101 44.01 -50.27 -31.80
C SER A 101 43.05 -51.34 -32.34
N ARG A 102 42.05 -51.76 -31.54
CA ARG A 102 41.09 -52.82 -31.89
C ARG A 102 39.63 -52.44 -31.65
N GLU A 103 39.35 -51.23 -31.16
CA GLU A 103 37.99 -50.78 -30.84
C GLU A 103 37.76 -49.39 -31.42
N ALA A 104 36.57 -49.20 -31.98
CA ALA A 104 36.09 -47.92 -32.47
C ALA A 104 34.59 -47.81 -32.31
N HIS A 105 34.06 -46.60 -32.42
CA HIS A 105 32.64 -46.34 -32.29
C HIS A 105 32.12 -45.31 -33.28
N PHE A 106 30.82 -45.39 -33.55
CA PHE A 106 30.03 -44.33 -34.16
C PHE A 106 29.02 -43.80 -33.16
N SER A 107 28.95 -42.49 -32.99
CA SER A 107 27.78 -41.86 -32.36
C SER A 107 26.58 -41.98 -33.28
N LEU A 108 25.43 -42.40 -32.74
CA LEU A 108 24.19 -42.48 -33.49
C LEU A 108 23.44 -41.15 -33.35
N LEU A 109 23.13 -40.51 -34.47
CA LEU A 109 22.47 -39.22 -34.53
C LEU A 109 21.07 -39.37 -35.14
N GLY A 110 20.03 -39.06 -34.37
CA GLY A 110 18.67 -38.98 -34.88
C GLY A 110 18.43 -37.75 -35.75
N VAL A 111 17.20 -37.60 -36.24
CA VAL A 111 16.78 -36.41 -37.01
C VAL A 111 16.92 -35.12 -36.18
N GLU A 112 16.86 -35.24 -34.85
CA GLU A 112 17.09 -34.15 -33.90
C GLU A 112 18.48 -33.53 -34.02
N ALA A 113 19.48 -34.25 -34.54
CA ALA A 113 20.81 -33.68 -34.76
C ALA A 113 20.79 -32.54 -35.79
N GLN A 114 19.88 -32.60 -36.77
CA GLN A 114 19.68 -31.50 -37.73
C GLN A 114 19.12 -30.24 -37.07
N LEU A 115 18.42 -30.40 -35.93
CA LEU A 115 17.83 -29.29 -35.20
C LEU A 115 18.85 -28.50 -34.36
N THR A 116 20.11 -28.94 -34.29
CA THR A 116 21.18 -28.27 -33.53
C THR A 116 21.73 -27.01 -34.22
N GLY A 117 21.29 -26.71 -35.44
CA GLY A 117 21.70 -25.51 -36.17
C GLY A 117 21.12 -24.21 -35.59
N SER A 118 21.82 -23.11 -35.85
CA SER A 118 21.41 -21.73 -35.57
C SER A 118 20.14 -21.33 -36.34
N ALA A 119 19.21 -20.67 -35.65
CA ALA A 119 18.00 -20.13 -36.29
C ALA A 119 18.29 -18.88 -37.11
N LEU A 120 19.26 -18.05 -36.71
CA LEU A 120 19.68 -16.87 -37.46
C LEU A 120 21.00 -17.16 -38.18
N THR A 121 20.94 -17.19 -39.52
CA THR A 121 22.10 -17.51 -40.39
C THR A 121 22.55 -16.34 -41.28
N ARG A 122 21.73 -15.29 -41.40
CA ARG A 122 22.03 -14.10 -42.20
C ARG A 122 22.59 -12.99 -41.32
N VAL A 123 23.68 -12.37 -41.79
CA VAL A 123 24.29 -11.19 -41.17
C VAL A 123 24.24 -9.99 -42.11
N TYR A 124 24.23 -8.78 -41.54
CA TYR A 124 24.38 -7.54 -42.30
C TYR A 124 25.81 -7.40 -42.85
N GLN A 125 25.92 -7.00 -44.11
CA GLN A 125 27.22 -6.78 -44.78
C GLN A 125 27.79 -5.38 -44.57
N GLY A 126 27.02 -4.44 -44.00
CA GLY A 126 27.49 -3.08 -43.69
C GLY A 126 27.84 -2.22 -44.91
N THR A 127 27.31 -2.55 -46.09
CA THR A 127 27.60 -1.87 -47.37
C THR A 127 26.67 -0.68 -47.67
N GLY A 128 25.76 -0.34 -46.76
CA GLY A 128 24.71 0.67 -46.93
C GLY A 128 23.41 0.09 -47.49
N GLY A 129 22.35 0.91 -47.51
CA GLY A 129 21.04 0.49 -48.02
C GLY A 129 20.41 -0.65 -47.21
N VAL A 130 20.03 -1.74 -47.90
CA VAL A 130 19.44 -2.95 -47.28
C VAL A 130 20.41 -3.72 -46.36
N GLU A 131 21.70 -3.38 -46.40
CA GLU A 131 22.73 -4.00 -45.57
C GLU A 131 23.20 -3.11 -44.41
N GLY A 132 22.63 -1.91 -44.28
CA GLY A 132 22.93 -0.97 -43.19
C GLY A 132 24.35 -0.37 -43.25
N PRO A 133 24.68 0.58 -42.35
CA PRO A 133 26.01 1.17 -42.28
C PRO A 133 27.08 0.16 -41.83
N SER A 134 28.36 0.52 -41.98
CA SER A 134 29.50 -0.33 -41.62
C SER A 134 29.49 -0.81 -40.16
N THR A 135 28.84 -0.07 -39.24
CA THR A 135 28.65 -0.45 -37.82
C THR A 135 27.73 -1.65 -37.62
N MET A 136 27.01 -2.08 -38.66
CA MET A 136 26.14 -3.25 -38.64
C MET A 136 26.84 -4.51 -39.16
N LEU A 137 28.05 -4.40 -39.72
CA LEU A 137 28.78 -5.54 -40.30
C LEU A 137 28.87 -6.70 -39.29
N GLY A 138 28.42 -7.88 -39.72
CA GLY A 138 28.47 -9.11 -38.93
C GLY A 138 27.34 -9.27 -37.90
N LYS A 139 26.48 -8.27 -37.69
CA LYS A 139 25.29 -8.42 -36.83
C LYS A 139 24.25 -9.30 -37.49
N LEU A 140 23.58 -10.15 -36.71
CA LEU A 140 22.51 -11.03 -37.19
C LEU A 140 21.29 -10.22 -37.61
N LYS A 141 20.64 -10.65 -38.70
CA LYS A 141 19.39 -10.05 -39.16
C LYS A 141 18.19 -10.64 -38.39
N PRO A 142 17.14 -9.84 -38.11
CA PRO A 142 16.01 -10.30 -37.31
C PRO A 142 15.09 -11.27 -38.09
N MET A 143 14.32 -12.06 -37.36
CA MET A 143 13.30 -12.98 -37.89
C MET A 143 12.03 -12.96 -37.02
N ALA A 144 10.87 -12.93 -37.66
CA ALA A 144 9.56 -12.95 -37.04
C ALA A 144 8.70 -14.13 -37.55
N PHE A 145 7.96 -14.77 -36.65
CA PHE A 145 6.94 -15.77 -36.95
C PHE A 145 5.68 -15.53 -36.11
N GLY A 146 4.51 -15.76 -36.70
CA GLY A 146 3.25 -15.49 -36.03
C GLY A 146 2.93 -13.99 -35.98
N ALA A 147 1.96 -13.60 -35.16
CA ALA A 147 1.65 -12.21 -34.88
C ALA A 147 2.50 -11.73 -33.69
N CYS A 148 3.61 -11.06 -33.98
CA CYS A 148 4.51 -10.51 -32.98
C CYS A 148 4.08 -9.08 -32.63
N VAL A 149 3.70 -8.85 -31.38
CA VAL A 149 3.29 -7.52 -30.91
C VAL A 149 4.43 -6.79 -30.22
N ASN A 150 4.54 -5.49 -30.48
CA ASN A 150 5.49 -4.57 -29.88
C ASN A 150 6.97 -5.01 -30.03
N VAL A 151 7.36 -5.46 -31.22
CA VAL A 151 8.76 -5.84 -31.51
C VAL A 151 9.66 -4.62 -31.59
N ALA A 152 10.91 -4.74 -31.11
CA ALA A 152 11.94 -3.71 -31.26
C ALA A 152 12.61 -3.90 -32.62
N PRO A 153 12.41 -2.99 -33.58
CA PRO A 153 12.98 -3.11 -34.90
C PRO A 153 14.46 -2.71 -34.92
N VAL A 154 15.21 -3.24 -35.89
CA VAL A 154 16.61 -2.88 -36.12
C VAL A 154 16.70 -1.64 -37.01
N LEU A 155 17.32 -0.56 -36.52
CA LEU A 155 17.57 0.64 -37.32
C LEU A 155 18.65 0.36 -38.37
N LEU A 156 18.27 0.43 -39.64
CA LEU A 156 19.11 0.09 -40.78
C LEU A 156 19.69 1.32 -41.47
N ASP A 157 18.88 2.37 -41.64
CA ASP A 157 19.31 3.64 -42.22
C ASP A 157 18.97 4.77 -41.24
N PRO A 158 19.96 5.30 -40.49
CA PRO A 158 19.73 6.36 -39.52
C PRO A 158 19.48 7.73 -40.16
N ILE A 159 19.71 7.90 -41.47
CA ILE A 159 19.45 9.17 -42.17
C ILE A 159 18.00 9.21 -42.66
N LYS A 160 17.52 8.08 -43.19
CA LYS A 160 16.16 7.97 -43.74
C LYS A 160 15.17 7.30 -42.78
N TRP A 161 15.63 6.92 -41.59
CA TRP A 161 14.84 6.25 -40.55
C TRP A 161 14.17 4.98 -41.06
N VAL A 162 14.95 4.12 -41.71
CA VAL A 162 14.50 2.81 -42.20
C VAL A 162 14.83 1.75 -41.17
N TYR A 163 13.81 0.98 -40.81
CA TYR A 163 13.84 -0.04 -39.79
C TYR A 163 13.55 -1.41 -40.41
N GLN A 164 14.16 -2.47 -39.86
CA GLN A 164 13.92 -3.85 -40.28
C GLN A 164 13.44 -4.72 -39.11
N VAL A 165 12.40 -5.52 -39.36
CA VAL A 165 11.78 -6.46 -38.41
C VAL A 165 11.90 -7.92 -38.87
N ASP A 166 12.06 -8.18 -40.17
CA ASP A 166 12.34 -9.52 -40.67
C ASP A 166 13.23 -9.42 -41.91
N ALA A 167 14.22 -10.31 -42.05
CA ALA A 167 15.11 -10.36 -43.21
C ALA A 167 15.15 -11.73 -43.91
N TYR A 168 14.29 -12.66 -43.50
CA TYR A 168 14.25 -14.02 -44.01
C TYR A 168 13.07 -14.22 -44.97
N ARG A 169 11.96 -13.51 -44.75
CA ARG A 169 10.69 -13.70 -45.46
C ARG A 169 9.92 -12.38 -45.59
N ALA A 170 8.86 -12.40 -46.40
CA ALA A 170 7.89 -11.32 -46.39
C ALA A 170 7.17 -11.29 -45.03
N CYS A 171 7.12 -10.12 -44.40
CA CYS A 171 6.53 -9.92 -43.09
C CYS A 171 5.64 -8.67 -43.13
N PRO A 172 4.32 -8.80 -42.96
CA PRO A 172 3.43 -7.65 -42.81
C PRO A 172 3.85 -6.77 -41.64
N ILE A 173 3.80 -5.45 -41.83
CA ILE A 173 3.96 -4.46 -40.76
C ILE A 173 2.56 -3.94 -40.44
N ASN A 174 1.96 -4.44 -39.36
CA ASN A 174 0.57 -4.21 -39.01
C ASN A 174 0.35 -2.85 -38.36
N ALA A 175 1.28 -2.42 -37.50
CA ALA A 175 1.28 -1.11 -36.86
C ALA A 175 2.71 -0.69 -36.50
N VAL A 176 2.96 0.61 -36.45
CA VAL A 176 4.22 1.20 -35.96
C VAL A 176 3.88 2.19 -34.86
N TYR A 177 4.67 2.17 -33.80
CA TYR A 177 4.49 3.01 -32.63
C TYR A 177 5.73 3.86 -32.39
N SER A 178 5.50 5.08 -31.89
CA SER A 178 6.53 5.98 -31.37
C SER A 178 6.15 6.33 -29.93
N SER A 179 7.00 5.99 -28.98
CA SER A 179 6.74 6.14 -27.54
C SER A 179 5.37 5.57 -27.10
N ALA A 180 5.10 4.33 -27.51
CA ALA A 180 3.83 3.62 -27.28
C ALA A 180 2.57 4.25 -27.92
N LEU A 181 2.70 5.30 -28.75
CA LEU A 181 1.59 5.87 -29.51
C LEU A 181 1.60 5.36 -30.96
N THR A 182 0.46 4.88 -31.46
CA THR A 182 0.36 4.41 -32.85
C THR A 182 0.54 5.56 -33.84
N LEU A 183 1.32 5.33 -34.89
CA LEU A 183 1.48 6.25 -36.02
C LEU A 183 0.35 6.12 -37.07
N GLY A 184 -0.71 5.37 -36.76
CA GLY A 184 -1.83 5.13 -37.66
C GLY A 184 -1.49 4.20 -38.83
N ALA A 185 -2.31 4.24 -39.88
CA ALA A 185 -2.14 3.42 -41.07
C ALA A 185 -0.93 3.88 -41.91
N PRO A 186 -0.24 2.95 -42.62
CA PRO A 186 0.87 3.34 -43.48
C PRO A 186 0.38 4.22 -44.63
N ASN A 187 1.14 5.26 -44.94
CA ASN A 187 0.86 6.16 -46.06
C ASN A 187 1.05 5.47 -47.42
N ALA A 188 1.95 4.48 -47.48
CA ALA A 188 2.17 3.65 -48.67
C ALA A 188 2.74 2.27 -48.28
N THR A 189 2.47 1.29 -49.14
CA THR A 189 3.09 -0.05 -49.08
C THR A 189 3.80 -0.31 -50.40
N VAL A 190 5.11 -0.57 -50.35
CA VAL A 190 5.98 -0.77 -51.52
C VAL A 190 6.65 -2.14 -51.51
N ALA A 191 7.30 -2.53 -52.61
CA ALA A 191 7.87 -3.86 -52.77
C ALA A 191 9.39 -3.91 -52.60
N THR A 192 10.08 -2.78 -52.82
CA THR A 192 11.55 -2.70 -52.81
C THR A 192 12.07 -1.58 -51.90
N TYR A 193 13.32 -1.73 -51.45
CA TYR A 193 14.00 -0.69 -50.66
C TYR A 193 14.16 0.62 -51.44
N ALA A 194 14.44 0.55 -52.75
CA ALA A 194 14.61 1.74 -53.60
C ALA A 194 13.32 2.57 -53.66
N GLU A 195 12.16 1.92 -53.80
CA GLU A 195 10.85 2.59 -53.74
C GLU A 195 10.60 3.18 -52.34
N LEU A 196 10.93 2.44 -51.28
CA LEU A 196 10.70 2.88 -49.89
C LEU A 196 11.47 4.17 -49.57
N VAL A 197 12.72 4.26 -50.00
CA VAL A 197 13.58 5.44 -49.76
C VAL A 197 13.37 6.59 -50.73
N ALA A 198 12.59 6.38 -51.80
CA ALA A 198 12.20 7.42 -52.76
C ALA A 198 10.91 8.15 -52.36
N LEU A 199 10.11 7.58 -51.44
CA LEU A 199 8.89 8.22 -50.94
C LEU A 199 9.19 9.55 -50.25
N THR A 200 8.32 10.54 -50.48
CA THR A 200 8.31 11.78 -49.71
C THR A 200 7.28 11.61 -48.59
N LEU A 201 7.74 11.59 -47.35
CA LEU A 201 6.93 11.41 -46.13
C LEU A 201 7.18 12.60 -45.22
N THR A 202 6.14 13.09 -44.56
CA THR A 202 6.28 14.14 -43.53
C THR A 202 6.47 13.51 -42.14
N PRO A 203 7.00 14.26 -41.15
CA PRO A 203 7.03 13.79 -39.76
C PRO A 203 5.65 13.30 -39.30
N GLY A 204 5.62 12.17 -38.58
CA GLY A 204 4.39 11.49 -38.17
C GLY A 204 3.81 10.50 -39.20
N GLN A 205 4.24 10.53 -40.46
CA GLN A 205 3.88 9.53 -41.46
C GLN A 205 4.90 8.38 -41.51
N TRP A 206 4.44 7.21 -41.95
CA TRP A 206 5.31 6.06 -42.19
C TRP A 206 4.87 5.26 -43.42
N ALA A 207 5.77 4.46 -43.98
CA ALA A 207 5.49 3.56 -45.10
C ALA A 207 6.08 2.17 -44.87
N ALA A 208 5.45 1.15 -45.43
CA ALA A 208 5.80 -0.26 -45.26
C ALA A 208 6.44 -0.86 -46.51
N CYS A 209 7.38 -1.79 -46.33
CA CYS A 209 7.92 -2.67 -47.36
C CYS A 209 7.91 -4.12 -46.86
N PRO A 210 6.74 -4.79 -46.87
CA PRO A 210 6.57 -6.12 -46.29
C PRO A 210 7.49 -7.20 -46.89
N ASN A 211 7.81 -7.12 -48.19
CA ASN A 211 8.67 -8.09 -48.87
C ASN A 211 10.08 -8.18 -48.27
N LEU A 212 10.55 -7.09 -47.66
CA LEU A 212 11.86 -7.02 -47.01
C LEU A 212 11.74 -6.92 -45.48
N GLY A 213 10.52 -7.03 -44.94
CA GLY A 213 10.24 -6.81 -43.52
C GLY A 213 10.75 -5.46 -43.03
N MET A 214 10.58 -4.40 -43.83
CA MET A 214 11.09 -3.05 -43.52
C MET A 214 9.95 -2.04 -43.43
N PHE A 215 10.16 -0.97 -42.68
CA PHE A 215 9.33 0.23 -42.73
C PHE A 215 10.19 1.48 -42.60
N ARG A 216 9.64 2.61 -43.01
CA ARG A 216 10.33 3.91 -42.99
C ARG A 216 9.48 4.96 -42.30
N LEU A 217 10.11 5.77 -41.46
CA LEU A 217 9.50 6.96 -40.86
C LEU A 217 9.75 8.22 -41.71
N GLY A 218 8.82 9.17 -41.68
CA GLY A 218 8.90 10.45 -42.41
C GLY A 218 9.66 11.57 -41.70
N GLY A 219 10.15 11.33 -40.48
CA GLY A 219 10.94 12.28 -39.70
C GLY A 219 11.77 11.59 -38.63
N ASP A 220 12.71 12.34 -38.05
CA ASP A 220 13.53 11.88 -36.93
C ASP A 220 12.64 11.61 -35.70
N PRO A 221 12.63 10.38 -35.14
CA PRO A 221 11.88 10.09 -33.93
C PRO A 221 12.53 10.66 -32.66
N GLY A 222 13.72 11.26 -32.74
CA GLY A 222 14.47 11.77 -31.60
C GLY A 222 14.82 10.64 -30.63
N SER A 223 14.52 10.84 -29.34
CA SER A 223 14.70 9.83 -28.31
C SER A 223 13.53 8.85 -28.17
N ALA A 224 12.50 8.94 -29.03
CA ALA A 224 11.33 8.09 -28.92
C ALA A 224 11.67 6.62 -29.22
N LYS A 225 11.23 5.71 -28.34
CA LYS A 225 11.34 4.27 -28.60
C LYS A 225 10.38 3.90 -29.72
N ILE A 226 10.93 3.31 -30.79
CA ILE A 226 10.14 2.79 -31.91
C ILE A 226 9.87 1.31 -31.70
N THR A 227 8.61 0.90 -31.85
CA THR A 227 8.20 -0.50 -31.85
C THR A 227 7.19 -0.77 -32.96
N ALA A 228 6.96 -2.05 -33.29
CA ALA A 228 6.00 -2.42 -34.33
C ALA A 228 5.24 -3.70 -33.98
N ASP A 229 4.02 -3.81 -34.50
CA ASP A 229 3.29 -5.07 -34.58
C ASP A 229 3.49 -5.65 -35.98
N VAL A 230 3.89 -6.92 -36.06
CA VAL A 230 4.35 -7.53 -37.31
C VAL A 230 3.87 -8.96 -37.47
N GLY A 231 3.83 -9.42 -38.71
CA GLY A 231 3.55 -10.80 -39.06
C GLY A 231 2.05 -11.10 -39.23
N THR A 232 1.67 -12.36 -39.03
CA THR A 232 0.30 -12.85 -39.21
C THR A 232 0.05 -13.95 -38.21
N ALA A 233 -1.14 -13.98 -37.61
CA ALA A 233 -1.51 -14.97 -36.60
C ALA A 233 -1.28 -16.40 -37.12
N ASP A 234 -0.67 -17.23 -36.28
CA ASP A 234 -0.33 -18.61 -36.62
C ASP A 234 -0.29 -19.51 -35.39
N SER A 235 -0.35 -20.83 -35.60
CA SER A 235 -0.32 -21.81 -34.52
C SER A 235 1.09 -22.23 -34.14
N ALA A 236 1.27 -22.65 -32.89
CA ALA A 236 2.55 -23.13 -32.39
C ALA A 236 3.06 -24.34 -33.19
N ALA A 237 2.16 -25.25 -33.60
CA ALA A 237 2.50 -26.40 -34.44
C ALA A 237 3.01 -26.00 -35.84
N SER A 238 2.37 -25.00 -36.47
CA SER A 238 2.76 -24.47 -37.77
C SER A 238 4.12 -23.75 -37.71
N ILE A 239 4.35 -22.98 -36.64
CA ILE A 239 5.64 -22.34 -36.37
C ILE A 239 6.73 -23.38 -36.11
N ALA A 240 6.47 -24.41 -35.29
CA ALA A 240 7.40 -25.51 -35.05
C ALA A 240 7.77 -26.24 -36.35
N ARG A 241 6.79 -26.51 -37.23
CA ARG A 241 7.06 -27.08 -38.56
C ARG A 241 8.01 -26.20 -39.38
N ARG A 242 7.78 -24.88 -39.42
CA ARG A 242 8.66 -23.97 -40.18
C ARG A 242 10.07 -23.89 -39.62
N LEU A 243 10.22 -23.94 -38.30
CA LEU A 243 11.52 -23.99 -37.64
C LEU A 243 12.25 -25.30 -38.00
N VAL A 244 11.57 -26.43 -37.90
CA VAL A 244 12.13 -27.74 -38.28
C VAL A 244 12.51 -27.78 -39.78
N ASN A 245 11.70 -27.19 -40.66
CA ASN A 245 12.04 -27.06 -42.09
C ASN A 245 13.23 -26.11 -42.32
N LEU A 246 13.44 -25.10 -41.48
CA LEU A 246 14.62 -24.23 -41.53
C LEU A 246 15.91 -24.99 -41.22
N ALA A 247 15.84 -26.04 -40.39
CA ALA A 247 16.93 -26.98 -40.15
C ALA A 247 17.16 -27.98 -41.31
N GLY A 248 16.38 -27.91 -42.39
CA GLY A 248 16.52 -28.78 -43.56
C GLY A 248 15.79 -30.12 -43.46
N VAL A 249 14.99 -30.33 -42.41
CA VAL A 249 14.11 -31.51 -42.33
C VAL A 249 13.00 -31.36 -43.37
N LEU A 250 12.79 -32.38 -44.19
CA LEU A 250 11.76 -32.37 -45.23
C LEU A 250 10.37 -32.64 -44.65
N ASP A 251 9.32 -32.08 -45.23
CA ASP A 251 7.93 -32.30 -44.81
C ASP A 251 7.53 -33.79 -44.80
N ALA A 252 8.12 -34.62 -45.67
CA ALA A 252 7.91 -36.07 -45.69
C ALA A 252 8.41 -36.79 -44.41
N ARG A 253 9.24 -36.12 -43.61
CA ARG A 253 9.75 -36.57 -42.31
C ARG A 253 9.01 -35.92 -41.16
N LEU A 254 7.88 -35.25 -41.42
CA LEU A 254 6.98 -34.69 -40.40
C LEU A 254 5.66 -35.46 -40.40
N GLY A 255 5.21 -35.85 -39.22
CA GLY A 255 3.92 -36.48 -39.00
C GLY A 255 2.75 -35.50 -39.11
N PRO A 256 1.51 -36.00 -39.22
CA PRO A 256 0.30 -35.17 -39.35
C PRO A 256 0.04 -34.30 -38.11
N SER A 257 0.69 -34.58 -36.98
CA SER A 257 0.54 -33.80 -35.74
C SER A 257 0.94 -32.33 -35.90
N PHE A 258 1.86 -32.00 -36.80
CA PHE A 258 2.27 -30.62 -37.13
C PHE A 258 1.18 -29.78 -37.81
N THR A 259 0.08 -30.39 -38.26
CA THR A 259 -1.07 -29.67 -38.86
C THR A 259 -2.29 -29.61 -37.95
N THR A 260 -2.20 -30.13 -36.72
CA THR A 260 -3.36 -30.25 -35.80
C THR A 260 -3.38 -29.24 -34.65
N GLY A 261 -2.34 -28.40 -34.53
CA GLY A 261 -2.25 -27.38 -33.49
C GLY A 261 -3.04 -26.12 -33.83
N THR A 262 -3.74 -25.56 -32.83
CA THR A 262 -4.61 -24.39 -32.98
C THR A 262 -4.25 -23.22 -32.06
N ARG A 263 -3.28 -23.38 -31.14
CA ARG A 263 -2.96 -22.33 -30.18
C ARG A 263 -2.09 -21.28 -30.85
N GLY A 264 -2.53 -20.03 -30.78
CA GLY A 264 -1.75 -18.90 -31.26
C GLY A 264 -0.36 -18.85 -30.62
N TYR A 265 0.66 -18.63 -31.43
CA TYR A 265 2.03 -18.48 -30.99
C TYR A 265 2.74 -17.42 -31.86
N SER A 266 3.74 -16.78 -31.29
CA SER A 266 4.61 -15.86 -32.02
C SER A 266 6.04 -16.00 -31.53
N LEU A 267 6.98 -15.65 -32.39
CA LEU A 267 8.41 -15.74 -32.15
C LEU A 267 9.12 -14.59 -32.88
N TYR A 268 9.83 -13.74 -32.15
CA TYR A 268 10.68 -12.70 -32.71
C TYR A 268 12.12 -12.87 -32.20
N LEU A 269 13.08 -12.89 -33.12
CA LEU A 269 14.50 -13.14 -32.81
C LEU A 269 15.37 -12.02 -33.38
N THR A 270 16.20 -11.44 -32.52
CA THR A 270 17.31 -10.53 -32.89
C THR A 270 18.67 -11.10 -32.51
N GLU A 271 18.67 -12.18 -31.72
CA GLU A 271 19.83 -12.92 -31.26
C GLU A 271 19.66 -14.39 -31.65
N ASP A 272 20.78 -15.11 -31.77
CA ASP A 272 20.73 -16.50 -32.22
C ASP A 272 20.21 -17.44 -31.13
N ALA A 273 19.51 -18.47 -31.57
CA ALA A 273 19.02 -19.57 -30.73
C ALA A 273 18.96 -20.84 -31.56
N THR A 274 19.10 -22.00 -30.92
CA THR A 274 19.05 -23.30 -31.58
C THR A 274 17.65 -23.56 -32.14
N ILE A 275 17.56 -24.00 -33.40
CA ILE A 275 16.27 -24.32 -34.05
C ILE A 275 15.48 -25.36 -33.22
N GLY A 276 16.15 -26.37 -32.68
CA GLY A 276 15.54 -27.42 -31.88
C GLY A 276 14.92 -26.91 -30.59
N ASP A 277 15.56 -25.97 -29.91
CA ASP A 277 15.04 -25.39 -28.67
C ASP A 277 13.79 -24.57 -28.96
N LEU A 278 13.83 -23.73 -29.98
CA LEU A 278 12.68 -22.93 -30.43
C LEU A 278 11.49 -23.79 -30.88
N ALA A 279 11.75 -24.87 -31.62
CA ALA A 279 10.70 -25.79 -32.08
C ALA A 279 10.07 -26.56 -30.91
N ARG A 280 10.87 -26.96 -29.92
CA ARG A 280 10.39 -27.61 -28.70
C ARG A 280 9.61 -26.64 -27.82
N ASP A 281 10.03 -25.38 -27.69
CA ASP A 281 9.30 -24.35 -26.94
C ASP A 281 7.94 -24.04 -27.57
N ALA A 282 7.89 -23.94 -28.90
CA ALA A 282 6.62 -23.82 -29.63
C ALA A 282 5.71 -25.03 -29.40
N ALA A 283 6.26 -26.26 -29.45
CA ALA A 283 5.49 -27.47 -29.16
C ALA A 283 4.95 -27.48 -27.71
N PHE A 284 5.78 -27.13 -26.74
CA PHE A 284 5.44 -27.11 -25.33
C PHE A 284 4.37 -26.07 -25.00
N ALA A 285 4.32 -24.96 -25.75
CA ALA A 285 3.27 -23.96 -25.64
C ALA A 285 1.86 -24.54 -25.90
N GLU A 286 1.75 -25.62 -26.67
CA GLU A 286 0.52 -26.39 -26.90
C GLU A 286 0.38 -27.63 -26.01
N SER A 287 1.21 -27.77 -24.97
CA SER A 287 1.31 -28.99 -24.15
C SER A 287 1.62 -30.23 -24.99
N ARG A 288 2.50 -30.07 -25.99
CA ARG A 288 2.99 -31.14 -26.86
C ARG A 288 4.49 -31.30 -26.75
N LEU A 289 4.97 -32.51 -27.01
CA LEU A 289 6.39 -32.87 -27.05
C LEU A 289 6.78 -33.11 -28.50
N LEU A 290 7.92 -32.55 -28.90
CA LEU A 290 8.57 -32.89 -30.16
C LEU A 290 9.29 -34.22 -29.99
N LEU A 291 8.84 -35.24 -30.73
CA LEU A 291 9.32 -36.61 -30.66
C LEU A 291 9.67 -37.13 -32.04
N THR A 292 10.62 -38.05 -32.12
CA THR A 292 10.85 -38.83 -33.34
C THR A 292 10.37 -40.27 -33.14
N ASP A 293 9.70 -40.84 -34.15
CA ASP A 293 9.35 -42.25 -34.16
C ASP A 293 10.52 -43.16 -34.58
N SER A 294 10.36 -44.48 -34.51
CA SER A 294 11.41 -45.45 -34.86
C SER A 294 11.84 -45.40 -36.33
N LYS A 295 11.10 -44.70 -37.20
CA LYS A 295 11.42 -44.49 -38.61
C LYS A 295 12.09 -43.13 -38.87
N GLY A 296 12.32 -42.35 -37.81
CA GLY A 296 12.93 -41.04 -37.89
C GLY A 296 11.96 -39.94 -38.37
N VAL A 297 10.64 -40.12 -38.21
CA VAL A 297 9.65 -39.07 -38.50
C VAL A 297 9.36 -38.28 -37.23
N LEU A 298 9.42 -36.95 -37.31
CA LEU A 298 9.10 -36.06 -36.19
C LEU A 298 7.58 -35.94 -36.00
N HIS A 299 7.14 -35.87 -34.75
CA HIS A 299 5.75 -35.72 -34.33
C HIS A 299 5.63 -34.75 -33.16
N LEU A 300 4.50 -34.04 -33.08
CA LEU A 300 4.09 -33.25 -31.92
C LEU A 300 3.08 -34.04 -31.08
N ALA A 301 3.57 -34.85 -30.14
CA ALA A 301 2.75 -35.73 -29.30
C ALA A 301 2.15 -34.98 -28.10
N PRO A 302 0.87 -35.16 -27.77
CA PRO A 302 0.27 -34.54 -26.59
C PRO A 302 0.89 -35.10 -25.30
N ILE A 303 1.13 -34.23 -24.30
CA ILE A 303 1.64 -34.62 -22.97
C ILE A 303 0.58 -35.45 -22.20
N ALA A 304 -0.71 -35.17 -22.41
CA ALA A 304 -1.80 -35.95 -21.87
C ALA A 304 -2.12 -37.14 -22.79
N SER A 305 -1.91 -38.36 -22.30
CA SER A 305 -2.30 -39.58 -23.00
C SER A 305 -3.76 -39.93 -22.70
N SER A 306 -4.55 -40.25 -23.72
CA SER A 306 -5.89 -40.81 -23.57
C SER A 306 -5.89 -42.33 -23.35
N LYS A 307 -4.71 -42.97 -23.35
CA LYS A 307 -4.57 -44.41 -23.09
C LYS A 307 -4.56 -44.67 -21.59
N ALA A 308 -5.14 -45.81 -21.20
CA ALA A 308 -5.05 -46.28 -19.82
C ALA A 308 -3.57 -46.39 -19.38
N PRO A 309 -3.20 -45.87 -18.20
CA PRO A 309 -1.83 -46.00 -17.68
C PRO A 309 -1.42 -47.47 -17.58
N GLY A 310 -0.22 -47.80 -18.05
CA GLY A 310 0.40 -49.11 -17.83
C GLY A 310 1.18 -49.13 -16.52
N THR A 311 1.21 -50.28 -15.85
CA THR A 311 2.05 -50.48 -14.66
C THR A 311 3.49 -50.81 -15.07
N LEU A 312 4.46 -50.04 -14.59
CA LEU A 312 5.88 -50.41 -14.65
C LEU A 312 6.19 -51.32 -13.45
N ALA A 313 6.42 -52.61 -13.71
CA ALA A 313 6.61 -53.60 -12.66
C ALA A 313 8.11 -53.87 -12.42
N SER A 314 8.56 -53.68 -11.18
CA SER A 314 9.96 -53.90 -10.77
C SER A 314 10.37 -55.38 -10.73
N ASP A 315 9.40 -56.29 -10.81
CA ASP A 315 9.61 -57.73 -10.93
C ASP A 315 9.85 -58.20 -12.37
N GLY A 316 9.85 -57.26 -13.33
CA GLY A 316 10.01 -57.56 -14.76
C GLY A 316 8.80 -58.25 -15.40
N SER A 317 7.64 -58.31 -14.73
CA SER A 317 6.41 -58.87 -15.30
C SER A 317 5.76 -57.98 -16.37
N ALA A 318 6.18 -56.72 -16.45
CA ALA A 318 5.73 -55.75 -17.43
C ALA A 318 6.90 -55.18 -18.23
N LEU A 319 6.67 -54.92 -19.52
CA LEU A 319 7.59 -54.19 -20.39
C LEU A 319 7.24 -52.69 -20.39
N PRO A 320 8.22 -51.77 -20.37
CA PRO A 320 9.66 -52.02 -20.34
C PRO A 320 10.15 -52.53 -18.97
N PHE A 321 11.16 -53.41 -18.99
CA PHE A 321 11.77 -53.96 -17.77
C PHE A 321 12.35 -52.85 -16.90
N VAL A 322 11.95 -52.80 -15.63
CA VAL A 322 12.49 -51.85 -14.66
C VAL A 322 13.65 -52.51 -13.91
N ARG A 323 14.84 -51.93 -14.01
CA ARG A 323 15.99 -52.32 -13.17
C ARG A 323 15.78 -51.74 -11.77
N SER A 324 15.45 -52.60 -10.81
CA SER A 324 15.09 -52.19 -9.45
C SER A 324 16.20 -51.46 -8.69
N ASP A 325 17.46 -51.65 -9.08
CA ASP A 325 18.66 -50.97 -8.58
C ASP A 325 18.88 -49.56 -9.17
N THR A 326 18.07 -49.16 -10.16
CA THR A 326 18.18 -47.86 -10.85
C THR A 326 17.03 -46.89 -10.57
N ILE A 327 16.06 -47.30 -9.74
CA ILE A 327 14.94 -46.45 -9.36
C ILE A 327 15.40 -45.49 -8.26
N VAL A 328 15.56 -44.22 -8.62
CA VAL A 328 15.84 -43.15 -7.67
C VAL A 328 14.58 -42.31 -7.50
N GLN A 329 14.08 -42.21 -6.27
CA GLN A 329 13.05 -41.25 -5.94
C GLN A 329 13.74 -39.90 -5.68
N GLU A 330 13.63 -38.99 -6.63
CA GLU A 330 14.08 -37.62 -6.45
C GLU A 330 13.31 -36.96 -5.28
N ALA A 331 14.01 -36.11 -4.53
CA ALA A 331 13.37 -35.34 -3.47
C ALA A 331 12.23 -34.50 -4.07
N PRO A 332 11.09 -34.35 -3.38
CA PRO A 332 9.99 -33.53 -3.88
C PRO A 332 10.51 -32.10 -4.13
N ALA A 333 10.25 -31.59 -5.34
CA ALA A 333 10.58 -30.21 -5.66
C ALA A 333 9.88 -29.27 -4.66
N SER A 334 10.56 -28.19 -4.27
CA SER A 334 9.93 -27.15 -3.44
C SER A 334 8.62 -26.69 -4.11
N PRO A 335 7.55 -26.42 -3.34
CA PRO A 335 6.30 -25.95 -3.91
C PRO A 335 6.56 -24.73 -4.80
N ALA A 336 5.89 -24.69 -5.96
CA ALA A 336 6.01 -23.56 -6.87
C ALA A 336 5.51 -22.29 -6.15
N TRP A 337 6.45 -21.47 -5.69
CA TRP A 337 6.17 -20.21 -5.00
C TRP A 337 5.98 -19.04 -5.97
N ARG A 338 6.30 -19.26 -7.26
CA ARG A 338 6.00 -18.38 -8.39
C ARG A 338 5.57 -19.23 -9.59
N VAL A 339 4.41 -18.90 -10.16
CA VAL A 339 3.89 -19.51 -11.38
C VAL A 339 3.76 -18.42 -12.43
N LYS A 340 4.35 -18.62 -13.61
CA LYS A 340 4.14 -17.73 -14.75
C LYS A 340 2.87 -18.16 -15.46
N ILE A 341 1.87 -17.27 -15.52
CA ILE A 341 0.68 -17.48 -16.34
C ILE A 341 1.05 -17.11 -17.78
N GLY A 342 0.91 -18.06 -18.71
CA GLY A 342 1.23 -17.83 -20.12
C GLY A 342 0.21 -16.91 -20.79
N HIS A 343 0.64 -15.71 -21.18
CA HIS A 343 -0.10 -14.79 -22.05
C HIS A 343 0.64 -14.61 -23.38
N THR A 344 0.00 -14.00 -24.38
CA THR A 344 0.68 -13.56 -25.62
C THR A 344 1.88 -12.68 -25.27
N PRO A 345 3.09 -13.00 -25.76
CA PRO A 345 4.29 -12.24 -25.43
C PRO A 345 4.25 -10.84 -26.05
N VAL A 346 4.66 -9.85 -25.26
CA VAL A 346 5.02 -8.52 -25.73
C VAL A 346 6.53 -8.50 -25.87
N TRP A 347 7.04 -8.29 -27.09
CA TRP A 347 8.45 -8.52 -27.42
C TRP A 347 9.40 -7.42 -26.95
N SER A 348 8.88 -6.24 -26.65
CA SER A 348 9.63 -5.15 -26.04
C SER A 348 8.83 -4.55 -24.90
N VAL A 349 9.47 -4.28 -23.77
CA VAL A 349 8.86 -3.57 -22.64
C VAL A 349 9.27 -2.10 -22.71
N HIS A 350 8.33 -1.21 -22.44
CA HIS A 350 8.61 0.23 -22.29
C HIS A 350 8.92 0.52 -20.83
N SER A 351 9.96 1.31 -20.59
CA SER A 351 10.13 2.04 -19.33
C SER A 351 9.22 3.28 -19.31
N ALA A 352 8.99 3.85 -18.13
CA ALA A 352 8.10 5.00 -17.97
C ALA A 352 8.50 6.19 -18.87
N ASN A 353 9.80 6.42 -19.04
CA ASN A 353 10.34 7.53 -19.84
C ASN A 353 10.25 7.28 -21.36
N GLU A 354 9.94 6.06 -21.78
CA GLU A 354 9.75 5.70 -23.19
C GLU A 354 8.27 5.73 -23.61
N ILE A 355 7.36 6.06 -22.69
CA ILE A 355 5.92 6.19 -22.97
C ILE A 355 5.63 7.66 -23.21
N SER A 356 4.84 7.96 -24.24
CA SER A 356 4.40 9.33 -24.53
C SER A 356 3.69 9.93 -23.30
N PRO A 357 3.99 11.18 -22.92
CA PRO A 357 3.30 11.86 -21.83
C PRO A 357 1.79 11.80 -21.98
N ALA A 358 1.24 11.89 -23.19
CA ALA A 358 -0.20 11.79 -23.42
C ALA A 358 -0.79 10.43 -23.01
N VAL A 359 -0.06 9.33 -23.22
CA VAL A 359 -0.47 7.98 -22.80
C VAL A 359 -0.26 7.80 -21.29
N ALA A 360 0.80 8.40 -20.73
CA ALA A 360 1.04 8.41 -19.29
C ALA A 360 -0.03 9.21 -18.53
N THR A 361 -0.44 10.37 -19.06
CA THR A 361 -1.55 11.18 -18.56
C THR A 361 -2.84 10.39 -18.62
N GLN A 362 -3.16 9.73 -19.73
CA GLN A 362 -4.36 8.88 -19.83
C GLN A 362 -4.34 7.70 -18.84
N GLY A 363 -3.17 7.12 -18.57
CA GLY A 363 -2.98 6.11 -17.54
C GLY A 363 -3.21 6.65 -16.12
N ALA A 364 -2.65 7.82 -15.82
CA ALA A 364 -2.85 8.53 -14.55
C ALA A 364 -4.32 8.93 -14.37
N ASP A 365 -4.99 9.38 -15.43
CA ASP A 365 -6.41 9.72 -15.44
C ASP A 365 -7.27 8.50 -15.15
N LEU A 366 -6.94 7.34 -15.74
CA LEU A 366 -7.63 6.09 -15.47
C LEU A 366 -7.41 5.62 -14.02
N THR A 367 -6.18 5.67 -13.51
CA THR A 367 -5.88 5.34 -12.10
C THR A 367 -6.62 6.27 -11.14
N ALA A 368 -6.65 7.57 -11.43
CA ALA A 368 -7.36 8.54 -10.61
C ALA A 368 -8.89 8.40 -10.70
N ALA A 369 -9.43 8.00 -11.87
CA ALA A 369 -10.84 7.68 -12.03
C ALA A 369 -11.23 6.41 -11.27
N ILE A 370 -10.37 5.38 -11.27
CA ILE A 370 -10.57 4.16 -10.46
C ILE A 370 -10.55 4.50 -8.97
N ALA A 371 -9.57 5.27 -8.51
CA ALA A 371 -9.49 5.68 -7.11
C ALA A 371 -10.71 6.52 -6.67
N ALA A 372 -11.20 7.41 -7.53
CA ALA A 372 -12.41 8.18 -7.26
C ALA A 372 -13.67 7.31 -7.21
N ALA A 373 -13.78 6.31 -8.09
CA ALA A 373 -14.88 5.35 -8.10
C ALA A 373 -14.86 4.43 -6.86
N GLU A 374 -13.68 4.01 -6.41
CA GLU A 374 -13.50 3.26 -5.17
C GLU A 374 -13.89 4.11 -3.95
N ALA A 375 -13.43 5.36 -3.86
CA ALA A 375 -13.83 6.26 -2.79
C ALA A 375 -15.34 6.56 -2.78
N ALA A 376 -15.99 6.61 -3.94
CA ALA A 376 -17.45 6.75 -4.03
C ALA A 376 -18.19 5.50 -3.54
N ARG A 377 -17.67 4.30 -3.85
CA ARG A 377 -18.20 3.03 -3.35
C ARG A 377 -18.06 2.93 -1.83
N ASP A 378 -16.89 3.26 -1.29
CA ASP A 378 -16.61 3.15 0.13
C ASP A 378 -17.50 4.11 0.95
N ARG A 379 -17.75 5.33 0.45
CA ARG A 379 -18.74 6.27 1.05
C ARG A 379 -20.15 5.68 1.05
N ALA A 380 -20.57 5.03 -0.03
CA ALA A 380 -21.89 4.42 -0.11
C ALA A 380 -22.04 3.21 0.84
N GLU A 381 -20.99 2.39 0.98
CA GLU A 381 -20.95 1.26 1.92
C GLU A 381 -20.95 1.73 3.38
N ALA A 382 -20.21 2.79 3.70
CA ALA A 382 -20.21 3.42 5.03
C ALA A 382 -21.59 3.99 5.39
N ALA A 383 -22.25 4.69 4.45
CA ALA A 383 -23.61 5.21 4.65
C ALA A 383 -24.62 4.06 4.86
N GLU A 384 -24.46 2.93 4.17
CA GLU A 384 -25.29 1.74 4.38
C GLU A 384 -25.08 1.10 5.75
N ALA A 385 -23.83 0.97 6.19
CA ALA A 385 -23.49 0.43 7.51
C ALA A 385 -24.04 1.33 8.63
N ALA A 386 -23.91 2.65 8.50
CA ALA A 386 -24.44 3.62 9.45
C ALA A 386 -25.97 3.56 9.54
N ALA A 387 -26.67 3.51 8.39
CA ALA A 387 -28.13 3.39 8.36
C ALA A 387 -28.60 2.06 8.98
N LYS A 388 -27.87 0.96 8.75
CA LYS A 388 -28.19 -0.34 9.36
C LYS A 388 -28.01 -0.32 10.88
N LEU A 389 -26.91 0.23 11.38
CA LEU A 389 -26.64 0.36 12.81
C LEU A 389 -27.68 1.26 13.50
N ALA A 390 -28.07 2.37 12.86
CA ALA A 390 -29.12 3.26 13.38
C ALA A 390 -30.48 2.54 13.47
N ASN A 391 -30.83 1.74 12.46
CA ASN A 391 -32.06 0.93 12.49
C ASN A 391 -32.01 -0.18 13.55
N GLU A 392 -30.88 -0.86 13.73
CA GLU A 392 -30.71 -1.89 14.77
C GLU A 392 -30.84 -1.29 16.19
N ARG A 393 -30.32 -0.08 16.40
CA ARG A 393 -30.51 0.68 17.65
C ARG A 393 -31.98 1.06 17.85
N LEU A 394 -32.64 1.56 16.81
CA LEU A 394 -34.05 1.93 16.82
C LEU A 394 -34.97 0.74 17.17
N ASP A 395 -34.62 -0.47 16.73
CA ASP A 395 -35.35 -1.68 17.10
C ASP A 395 -35.16 -2.08 18.57
N ALA A 396 -33.98 -1.85 19.15
CA ALA A 396 -33.68 -2.22 20.54
C ALA A 396 -34.30 -1.28 21.60
N THR A 397 -34.59 -0.02 21.25
CA THR A 397 -34.89 1.06 22.21
C THR A 397 -36.38 1.42 22.30
N VAL A 398 -37.28 0.82 21.51
CA VAL A 398 -38.66 1.33 21.36
C VAL A 398 -39.73 0.23 21.51
N ASP A 399 -39.37 -0.92 22.08
CA ASP A 399 -40.27 -2.08 22.15
C ASP A 399 -41.35 -2.01 23.25
N ASP A 400 -41.20 -1.13 24.24
CA ASP A 400 -42.16 -0.95 25.34
C ASP A 400 -43.16 0.20 25.13
N GLY A 401 -43.05 0.94 24.03
CA GLY A 401 -43.91 2.08 23.70
C GLY A 401 -43.67 3.31 24.58
N ILE A 402 -42.55 3.36 25.30
CA ILE A 402 -42.16 4.48 26.15
C ILE A 402 -40.76 4.92 25.72
N LEU A 403 -40.56 6.23 25.61
CA LEU A 403 -39.23 6.81 25.46
C LEU A 403 -38.74 7.22 26.85
N ASP A 404 -37.91 6.39 27.48
CA ASP A 404 -37.46 6.62 28.85
C ASP A 404 -36.44 7.76 28.94
N ARG A 405 -36.19 8.26 30.16
CA ARG A 405 -35.27 9.39 30.43
C ARG A 405 -33.82 9.17 29.95
N ALA A 406 -33.35 7.93 29.93
CA ALA A 406 -32.00 7.57 29.47
C ALA A 406 -31.96 7.47 27.95
N GLU A 407 -32.97 6.84 27.34
CA GLU A 407 -33.12 6.69 25.89
C GLU A 407 -33.32 8.04 25.19
N LYS A 408 -34.13 8.93 25.78
CA LYS A 408 -34.34 10.31 25.30
C LYS A 408 -33.04 11.05 25.05
N ARG A 409 -32.09 10.99 25.99
CA ARG A 409 -30.81 11.71 25.85
C ARG A 409 -30.03 11.25 24.63
N GLN A 410 -30.12 9.97 24.29
CA GLN A 410 -29.46 9.42 23.12
C GLN A 410 -30.16 9.84 21.82
N TRP A 411 -31.49 9.80 21.77
CA TRP A 411 -32.27 10.21 20.60
C TRP A 411 -32.25 11.72 20.37
N ILE A 412 -32.17 12.53 21.43
CA ILE A 412 -31.98 13.99 21.32
C ILE A 412 -30.63 14.29 20.66
N ALA A 413 -29.54 13.69 21.14
CA ALA A 413 -28.21 13.87 20.54
C ALA A 413 -28.17 13.45 19.06
N GLU A 414 -28.89 12.39 18.70
CA GLU A 414 -28.99 11.91 17.32
C GLU A 414 -29.79 12.86 16.42
N PHE A 415 -30.89 13.43 16.93
CA PHE A 415 -31.66 14.43 16.19
C PHE A 415 -30.95 15.79 16.10
N GLU A 416 -30.17 16.17 17.11
CA GLU A 416 -29.30 17.37 17.07
C GLU A 416 -28.21 17.22 16.00
N ALA A 417 -27.57 16.05 15.91
CA ALA A 417 -26.61 15.75 14.85
C ALA A 417 -27.26 15.79 13.46
N ALA A 418 -28.45 15.21 13.31
CA ALA A 418 -29.25 15.28 12.08
C ALA A 418 -29.61 16.72 11.70
N THR A 419 -29.91 17.58 12.68
CA THR A 419 -30.21 19.00 12.45
C THR A 419 -28.98 19.78 11.99
N ALA A 420 -27.81 19.50 12.58
CA ALA A 420 -26.56 20.18 12.23
C ALA A 420 -26.07 19.85 10.81
N GLU A 421 -26.27 18.62 10.33
CA GLU A 421 -25.84 18.20 8.98
C GLU A 421 -26.83 18.62 7.86
N PHE A 422 -28.09 18.88 8.22
CA PHE A 422 -29.21 19.01 7.29
C PHE A 422 -28.99 20.05 6.19
N ASP A 423 -28.70 21.30 6.58
CA ASP A 423 -28.60 22.42 5.64
C ASP A 423 -27.43 22.23 4.67
N GLY A 424 -26.31 21.68 5.15
CA GLY A 424 -25.11 21.44 4.35
C GLY A 424 -25.34 20.39 3.27
N LEU A 425 -25.84 19.22 3.66
CA LEU A 425 -26.15 18.12 2.74
C LEU A 425 -27.26 18.50 1.75
N PHE A 426 -28.28 19.23 2.19
CA PHE A 426 -29.33 19.71 1.31
C PHE A 426 -28.77 20.69 0.26
N ALA A 427 -27.98 21.68 0.68
CA ALA A 427 -27.36 22.65 -0.23
C ALA A 427 -26.42 21.96 -1.24
N GLU A 428 -25.63 20.99 -0.79
CA GLU A 428 -24.75 20.20 -1.66
C GLU A 428 -25.56 19.38 -2.67
N GLY A 429 -26.64 18.73 -2.22
CA GLY A 429 -27.59 18.01 -3.07
C GLY A 429 -28.18 18.88 -4.19
N GLN A 430 -28.53 20.13 -3.87
CA GLN A 430 -29.01 21.10 -4.86
C GLN A 430 -27.89 21.49 -5.84
N ALA A 431 -26.70 21.80 -5.34
CA ALA A 431 -25.57 22.26 -6.15
C ALA A 431 -25.07 21.20 -7.14
N GLN A 432 -25.04 19.93 -6.72
CA GLN A 432 -24.53 18.80 -7.52
C GLN A 432 -25.60 18.16 -8.44
N GLY A 433 -26.82 18.71 -8.47
CA GLY A 433 -27.90 18.22 -9.32
C GLY A 433 -28.54 16.90 -8.86
N ALA A 434 -28.46 16.58 -7.56
CA ALA A 434 -29.20 15.51 -6.88
C ALA A 434 -30.51 16.05 -6.24
N THR A 435 -31.20 16.93 -6.97
CA THR A 435 -32.29 17.77 -6.46
C THR A 435 -33.51 16.96 -5.98
N ALA A 436 -33.81 15.82 -6.61
CA ALA A 436 -34.96 15.01 -6.24
C ALA A 436 -34.74 14.34 -4.86
N GLU A 437 -33.56 13.76 -4.67
CA GLU A 437 -33.15 13.12 -3.43
C GLU A 437 -32.96 14.14 -2.30
N ALA A 438 -32.42 15.33 -2.60
CA ALA A 438 -32.28 16.42 -1.63
C ALA A 438 -33.65 16.89 -1.11
N ASN A 439 -34.62 17.05 -2.01
CA ASN A 439 -35.99 17.44 -1.62
C ASN A 439 -36.70 16.33 -0.81
N ALA A 440 -36.44 15.05 -1.13
CA ALA A 440 -36.98 13.94 -0.36
C ALA A 440 -36.39 13.89 1.06
N TYR A 441 -35.07 14.08 1.19
CA TYR A 441 -34.38 14.22 2.48
C TYR A 441 -34.99 15.36 3.30
N ALA A 442 -35.13 16.55 2.70
CA ALA A 442 -35.79 17.71 3.31
C ALA A 442 -37.19 17.41 3.83
N SER A 443 -38.04 16.82 3.00
CA SER A 443 -39.41 16.48 3.38
C SER A 443 -39.47 15.49 4.55
N THR A 444 -38.61 14.47 4.56
CA THR A 444 -38.59 13.47 5.65
C THR A 444 -38.04 14.03 6.95
N PHE A 445 -37.04 14.92 6.90
CA PHE A 445 -36.51 15.61 8.08
C PHE A 445 -37.56 16.52 8.72
N THR A 446 -38.27 17.34 7.94
CA THR A 446 -39.38 18.17 8.45
C THR A 446 -40.47 17.30 9.07
N THR A 447 -40.83 16.19 8.42
CA THR A 447 -41.85 15.27 8.94
C THR A 447 -41.44 14.63 10.28
N LEU A 448 -40.15 14.31 10.46
CA LEU A 448 -39.60 13.82 11.72
C LEU A 448 -39.63 14.90 12.79
N SER A 449 -39.12 16.10 12.47
CA SER A 449 -39.11 17.27 13.37
C SER A 449 -40.51 17.61 13.89
N ASP A 450 -41.49 17.69 12.98
CA ASP A 450 -42.88 18.00 13.32
C ASP A 450 -43.46 16.94 14.28
N TYR A 451 -43.20 15.66 14.00
CA TYR A 451 -43.64 14.56 14.87
C TYR A 451 -43.04 14.68 16.28
N LEU A 452 -41.72 14.89 16.39
CA LEU A 452 -41.04 15.02 17.69
C LEU A 452 -41.59 16.21 18.51
N ALA A 453 -41.95 17.31 17.84
CA ALA A 453 -42.56 18.48 18.48
C ALA A 453 -43.98 18.22 19.03
N THR A 454 -44.68 17.18 18.56
CA THR A 454 -46.02 16.82 19.06
C THR A 454 -46.02 15.96 20.34
N LEU A 455 -44.87 15.46 20.76
CA LEU A 455 -44.76 14.55 21.90
C LEU A 455 -45.01 15.25 23.23
N ASN A 456 -45.68 14.57 24.17
CA ASN A 456 -45.98 15.08 25.51
C ASN A 456 -45.87 13.96 26.58
N PRO A 457 -45.06 14.12 27.65
CA PRO A 457 -44.08 15.18 27.91
C PRO A 457 -43.13 15.44 26.73
N ALA A 458 -42.62 16.67 26.60
CA ALA A 458 -41.88 17.12 25.42
C ALA A 458 -40.68 16.20 25.10
N PHE A 459 -40.36 16.03 23.82
CA PHE A 459 -39.21 15.20 23.39
C PHE A 459 -37.90 15.63 24.06
N ALA A 460 -37.69 16.95 24.18
CA ALA A 460 -36.51 17.54 24.81
C ALA A 460 -36.54 17.51 26.37
N ASP A 461 -37.66 17.12 26.98
CA ASP A 461 -37.76 17.03 28.44
C ASP A 461 -37.19 15.69 28.93
N THR A 462 -35.95 15.72 29.41
CA THR A 462 -35.24 14.55 29.96
C THR A 462 -35.61 14.24 31.42
N SER A 463 -36.53 14.99 32.02
CA SER A 463 -36.92 14.83 33.42
C SER A 463 -38.12 13.90 33.63
N GLU A 464 -38.83 13.54 32.56
CA GLU A 464 -40.00 12.64 32.55
C GLU A 464 -39.90 11.61 31.41
N ASP A 465 -40.66 10.50 31.51
CA ASP A 465 -40.77 9.52 30.40
C ASP A 465 -41.87 9.97 29.42
N THR A 466 -41.71 9.70 28.13
CA THR A 466 -42.71 10.09 27.11
C THR A 466 -43.35 8.87 26.47
N PRO A 467 -44.67 8.67 26.61
CA PRO A 467 -45.38 7.65 25.86
C PRO A 467 -45.34 7.93 24.35
N ILE A 468 -45.06 6.91 23.54
CA ILE A 468 -44.99 7.03 22.07
C ILE A 468 -45.73 5.87 21.38
N ASP A 469 -46.19 6.11 20.16
CA ASP A 469 -46.53 5.01 19.25
C ASP A 469 -45.23 4.49 18.64
N ALA A 470 -44.79 3.33 19.11
CA ALA A 470 -43.53 2.72 18.71
C ALA A 470 -43.40 2.55 17.19
N ALA A 471 -44.47 2.12 16.50
CA ALA A 471 -44.44 1.91 15.05
C ALA A 471 -44.29 3.25 14.29
N THR A 472 -44.95 4.29 14.77
CA THR A 472 -44.88 5.63 14.20
C THR A 472 -43.52 6.27 14.44
N PHE A 473 -43.00 6.18 15.66
CA PHE A 473 -41.65 6.67 16.00
C PHE A 473 -40.59 5.99 15.13
N LYS A 474 -40.64 4.65 15.04
CA LYS A 474 -39.73 3.86 14.19
C LYS A 474 -39.83 4.29 12.73
N ALA A 475 -41.05 4.40 12.18
CA ALA A 475 -41.25 4.76 10.78
C ALA A 475 -40.70 6.16 10.43
N ARG A 476 -40.78 7.14 11.34
CA ARG A 476 -40.28 8.50 11.09
C ARG A 476 -38.75 8.53 10.99
N PHE A 477 -38.06 7.88 11.91
CA PHE A 477 -36.60 7.77 11.88
C PHE A 477 -36.10 6.94 10.69
N VAL A 478 -36.72 5.79 10.40
CA VAL A 478 -36.36 4.95 9.24
C VAL A 478 -36.48 5.73 7.93
N ASN A 479 -37.59 6.46 7.73
CA ASN A 479 -37.78 7.26 6.52
C ASN A 479 -36.72 8.36 6.38
N TYR A 480 -36.34 9.00 7.48
CA TYR A 480 -35.23 9.96 7.50
C TYR A 480 -33.90 9.32 7.08
N TYR A 481 -33.50 8.21 7.71
CA TYR A 481 -32.24 7.53 7.39
C TYR A 481 -32.18 7.03 5.95
N VAL A 482 -33.30 6.50 5.43
CA VAL A 482 -33.40 6.06 4.04
C VAL A 482 -33.26 7.24 3.07
N ALA A 483 -33.92 8.36 3.34
CA ALA A 483 -33.83 9.53 2.47
C ALA A 483 -32.43 10.15 2.49
N ARG A 484 -31.78 10.21 3.65
CA ARG A 484 -30.37 10.62 3.78
C ARG A 484 -29.45 9.70 2.97
N LYS A 485 -29.54 8.38 3.16
CA LYS A 485 -28.74 7.40 2.41
C LYS A 485 -28.92 7.59 0.90
N ASN A 486 -30.15 7.80 0.43
CA ASN A 486 -30.42 7.98 -0.99
C ASN A 486 -29.77 9.26 -1.54
N LEU A 487 -29.76 10.35 -0.75
CA LEU A 487 -29.06 11.58 -1.11
C LEU A 487 -27.54 11.36 -1.18
N ASP A 488 -26.93 10.70 -0.18
CA ASP A 488 -25.49 10.39 -0.19
C ASP A 488 -25.10 9.53 -1.39
N VAL A 489 -25.91 8.51 -1.73
CA VAL A 489 -25.70 7.67 -2.91
C VAL A 489 -25.83 8.47 -4.21
N ALA A 490 -26.78 9.41 -4.29
CA ALA A 490 -26.95 10.27 -5.45
C ALA A 490 -25.77 11.23 -5.62
N LEU A 491 -25.32 11.86 -4.53
CA LEU A 491 -24.13 12.72 -4.49
C LEU A 491 -22.87 11.95 -4.91
N ALA A 492 -22.66 10.74 -4.40
CA ALA A 492 -21.53 9.90 -4.79
C ALA A 492 -21.54 9.56 -6.29
N LYS A 493 -22.71 9.26 -6.87
CA LYS A 493 -22.87 9.04 -8.32
C LYS A 493 -22.59 10.29 -9.14
N LYS A 494 -23.01 11.47 -8.66
CA LYS A 494 -22.77 12.75 -9.33
C LYS A 494 -21.31 13.16 -9.28
N ALA A 495 -20.65 13.01 -8.12
CA ALA A 495 -19.22 13.24 -7.98
C ALA A 495 -18.38 12.35 -8.92
N ALA A 496 -18.80 11.09 -9.13
CA ALA A 496 -18.16 10.21 -10.11
C ALA A 496 -18.35 10.67 -11.57
N GLN A 497 -19.43 11.40 -11.88
CA GLN A 497 -19.71 11.93 -13.22
C GLN A 497 -19.00 13.27 -13.48
N THR A 498 -18.92 14.16 -12.50
CA THR A 498 -18.29 15.49 -12.62
C THR A 498 -16.76 15.41 -12.58
N ALA A 499 -16.17 14.52 -11.78
CA ALA A 499 -14.72 14.30 -11.77
C ALA A 499 -14.15 13.88 -13.14
N GLY A 500 -14.99 13.38 -14.05
CA GLY A 500 -14.61 13.08 -15.43
C GLY A 500 -14.46 14.33 -16.32
N TRP A 501 -15.12 15.45 -15.98
CA TRP A 501 -15.09 16.70 -16.75
C TRP A 501 -13.94 17.63 -16.34
N ASP A 502 -13.66 17.74 -15.03
CA ASP A 502 -12.56 18.54 -14.48
C ASP A 502 -11.18 18.11 -15.01
N LYS A 503 -11.08 16.85 -15.49
CA LYS A 503 -9.84 16.22 -15.98
C LYS A 503 -9.72 16.15 -17.50
N VAL A 504 -10.74 16.59 -18.25
CA VAL A 504 -10.58 16.81 -19.70
C VAL A 504 -9.65 18.02 -19.87
N THR A 505 -8.53 17.86 -20.55
CA THR A 505 -7.58 18.94 -20.89
C THR A 505 -7.12 18.81 -22.35
N GLY A 506 -6.75 19.91 -23.00
CA GLY A 506 -6.23 19.94 -24.38
C GLY A 506 -6.91 20.96 -25.31
N PRO A 507 -6.31 21.25 -26.49
CA PRO A 507 -6.87 22.20 -27.46
C PRO A 507 -8.25 21.73 -27.96
N GLY A 508 -9.29 22.54 -27.73
CA GLY A 508 -10.67 22.22 -28.11
C GLY A 508 -11.56 21.68 -26.99
N LYS A 509 -11.08 21.60 -25.74
CA LYS A 509 -11.94 21.43 -24.56
C LYS A 509 -12.95 22.60 -24.51
N PRO A 510 -14.27 22.34 -24.41
CA PRO A 510 -15.23 23.38 -24.08
C PRO A 510 -14.92 23.97 -22.70
N GLU A 511 -15.02 25.28 -22.54
CA GLU A 511 -14.90 25.92 -21.22
C GLU A 511 -15.91 25.31 -20.24
N ASP A 512 -15.55 25.25 -18.95
CA ASP A 512 -16.46 24.77 -17.91
C ASP A 512 -17.71 25.67 -17.94
N ASN A 513 -18.89 25.06 -18.09
CA ASN A 513 -20.16 25.75 -18.35
C ASN A 513 -20.24 26.50 -19.70
N ALA A 514 -19.64 26.01 -20.79
CA ALA A 514 -19.71 26.63 -22.13
C ALA A 514 -21.14 26.92 -22.67
N THR A 515 -22.21 26.42 -22.04
CA THR A 515 -23.60 26.81 -22.35
C THR A 515 -24.13 27.98 -21.52
N VAL A 516 -23.38 28.47 -20.53
CA VAL A 516 -23.77 29.53 -19.59
C VAL A 516 -22.87 30.75 -19.82
N GLY A 517 -23.34 31.69 -20.63
CA GLY A 517 -22.71 33.01 -20.78
C GLY A 517 -21.82 33.22 -22.02
N ALA A 518 -21.95 32.40 -23.07
CA ALA A 518 -21.22 32.59 -24.33
C ALA A 518 -21.38 34.03 -24.88
N PRO A 519 -20.29 34.80 -25.09
CA PRO A 519 -20.36 36.17 -25.58
C PRO A 519 -21.06 36.25 -26.96
N PRO A 520 -21.68 37.40 -27.30
CA PRO A 520 -22.21 37.65 -28.64
C PRO A 520 -21.17 37.33 -29.73
N GLY A 521 -21.57 36.53 -30.72
CA GLY A 521 -20.73 36.03 -31.81
C GLY A 521 -20.27 34.57 -31.70
N THR A 522 -20.59 33.87 -30.60
CA THR A 522 -20.16 32.46 -30.42
C THR A 522 -21.03 31.53 -31.27
N ILE A 523 -20.44 30.78 -32.19
CA ILE A 523 -21.16 29.84 -33.06
C ILE A 523 -21.43 28.54 -32.27
N VAL A 524 -22.71 28.19 -32.08
CA VAL A 524 -23.14 26.93 -31.47
C VAL A 524 -23.82 26.08 -32.55
N GLY A 525 -23.09 25.10 -33.08
CA GLY A 525 -23.51 24.38 -34.30
C GLY A 525 -23.34 25.25 -35.54
N ASP A 526 -24.44 25.57 -36.23
CA ASP A 526 -24.45 26.36 -37.48
C ASP A 526 -25.00 27.79 -37.29
N ARG A 527 -25.36 28.17 -36.05
CA ARG A 527 -26.01 29.44 -35.74
C ARG A 527 -25.27 30.19 -34.61
N PRO A 528 -25.25 31.52 -34.63
CA PRO A 528 -24.74 32.33 -33.51
C PRO A 528 -25.56 32.13 -32.22
N SER A 529 -24.89 32.21 -31.06
CA SER A 529 -25.50 32.08 -29.73
C SER A 529 -26.60 33.12 -29.47
N GLU A 530 -26.50 34.30 -30.07
CA GLU A 530 -27.49 35.40 -29.99
C GLU A 530 -28.86 35.00 -30.55
N ASP A 531 -28.86 34.22 -31.63
CA ASP A 531 -30.10 33.75 -32.27
C ASP A 531 -30.80 32.70 -31.40
N LEU A 532 -30.04 31.87 -30.70
CA LEU A 532 -30.57 30.85 -29.78
C LEU A 532 -31.12 31.49 -28.50
N VAL A 533 -30.43 32.49 -27.95
CA VAL A 533 -30.90 33.26 -26.79
C VAL A 533 -32.22 33.96 -27.13
N LYS A 534 -32.32 34.54 -28.32
CA LYS A 534 -33.56 35.16 -28.81
C LYS A 534 -34.70 34.15 -28.95
N ASP A 535 -34.46 32.98 -29.52
CA ASP A 535 -35.47 31.92 -29.65
C ASP A 535 -35.98 31.46 -28.25
N VAL A 536 -35.10 31.43 -27.25
CA VAL A 536 -35.45 31.09 -25.85
C VAL A 536 -36.23 32.23 -25.17
N ASP A 537 -35.84 33.49 -25.37
CA ASP A 537 -36.56 34.64 -24.85
C ASP A 537 -37.95 34.76 -25.49
N ASP A 538 -38.08 34.53 -26.80
CA ASP A 538 -39.36 34.48 -27.50
C ASP A 538 -40.24 33.32 -26.97
N ALA A 539 -39.66 32.16 -26.66
CA ALA A 539 -40.39 31.05 -26.03
C ALA A 539 -40.83 31.37 -24.59
N LYS A 540 -40.00 32.10 -23.83
CA LYS A 540 -40.30 32.55 -22.47
C LYS A 540 -41.40 33.62 -22.47
N ASP A 541 -41.37 34.53 -23.42
CA ASP A 541 -42.41 35.55 -23.61
C ASP A 541 -43.73 34.92 -24.05
N ASN A 542 -43.71 33.96 -24.97
CA ASN A 542 -44.90 33.17 -25.33
C ASN A 542 -45.46 32.40 -24.13
N ALA A 543 -44.61 31.76 -23.32
CA ALA A 543 -45.05 31.06 -22.11
C ALA A 543 -45.62 32.02 -21.07
N ASN A 544 -45.03 33.21 -20.91
CA ASN A 544 -45.52 34.27 -20.03
C ASN A 544 -46.85 34.86 -20.51
N ASP A 545 -47.04 35.03 -21.82
CA ASP A 545 -48.30 35.48 -22.40
C ASP A 545 -49.41 34.43 -22.26
N ILE A 546 -49.10 33.15 -22.47
CA ILE A 546 -50.01 32.04 -22.13
C ILE A 546 -50.37 32.09 -20.64
N ARG A 547 -49.38 32.27 -19.75
CA ARG A 547 -49.61 32.41 -18.30
C ARG A 547 -50.44 33.64 -17.92
N LYS A 548 -50.33 34.75 -18.63
CA LYS A 548 -51.12 35.98 -18.42
C LYS A 548 -52.55 35.83 -18.94
N GLN A 549 -52.75 35.09 -20.02
CA GLN A 549 -54.07 34.85 -20.63
C GLN A 549 -54.85 33.74 -19.91
N LEU A 550 -54.17 32.79 -19.27
CA LEU A 550 -54.79 31.68 -18.54
C LEU A 550 -55.73 32.16 -17.41
N PRO A 551 -55.38 33.14 -16.55
CA PRO A 551 -56.30 33.73 -15.58
C PRO A 551 -57.56 34.31 -16.22
N ALA A 552 -57.46 34.98 -17.38
CA ALA A 552 -58.62 35.60 -18.04
C ALA A 552 -59.58 34.56 -18.64
N LEU A 553 -59.08 33.39 -19.04
CA LEU A 553 -59.86 32.27 -19.56
C LEU A 553 -60.47 31.39 -18.45
N VAL A 554 -59.76 31.26 -17.31
CA VAL A 554 -60.13 30.32 -16.23
C VAL A 554 -60.92 31.01 -15.09
N LEU A 555 -60.70 32.30 -14.80
CA LEU A 555 -61.46 33.03 -13.78
C LEU A 555 -62.98 33.03 -14.01
N PRO A 556 -63.51 33.27 -15.23
CA PRO A 556 -64.96 33.30 -15.45
C PRO A 556 -65.62 31.96 -15.12
N ILE A 557 -64.95 30.85 -15.45
CA ILE A 557 -65.44 29.48 -15.24
C ILE A 557 -65.45 29.10 -13.74
N LEU A 558 -64.50 29.63 -12.95
CA LEU A 558 -64.43 29.37 -11.51
C LEU A 558 -65.28 30.33 -10.66
N LYS A 559 -65.52 31.56 -11.14
CA LYS A 559 -66.14 32.62 -10.33
C LYS A 559 -67.67 32.60 -10.37
N GLU A 560 -68.27 32.20 -11.50
CA GLU A 560 -69.74 32.09 -11.64
C GLU A 560 -70.39 31.15 -10.60
N PRO A 561 -69.85 29.94 -10.34
CA PRO A 561 -70.41 29.05 -9.32
C PRO A 561 -70.23 29.57 -7.88
N ILE A 562 -69.11 30.24 -7.60
CA ILE A 562 -68.78 30.76 -6.26
C ILE A 562 -69.68 31.96 -5.91
N ASP A 563 -69.93 32.88 -6.85
CA ASP A 563 -70.81 34.03 -6.63
C ASP A 563 -72.27 33.60 -6.41
N GLN A 564 -72.72 32.52 -7.07
CA GLN A 564 -74.06 31.93 -6.85
C GLN A 564 -74.20 31.29 -5.46
N ILE A 565 -73.16 30.60 -4.97
CA ILE A 565 -73.13 30.01 -3.62
C ILE A 565 -73.09 31.10 -2.55
N SER A 566 -72.30 32.16 -2.74
CA SER A 566 -72.24 33.32 -1.82
C SER A 566 -73.57 34.06 -1.72
N ALA A 567 -74.26 34.29 -2.85
CA ALA A 567 -75.58 34.94 -2.85
C ALA A 567 -76.64 34.11 -2.10
N LEU A 568 -76.60 32.78 -2.23
CA LEU A 568 -77.50 31.88 -1.51
C LEU A 568 -77.22 31.88 0.01
N HIS A 569 -75.94 31.91 0.40
CA HIS A 569 -75.54 31.98 1.81
C HIS A 569 -75.96 33.30 2.45
N LEU A 570 -75.78 34.45 1.78
CA LEU A 570 -76.23 35.74 2.29
C LEU A 570 -77.76 35.82 2.46
N ALA A 571 -78.53 35.22 1.54
CA ALA A 571 -79.99 35.14 1.66
C ALA A 571 -80.43 34.28 2.87
N GLY A 572 -79.76 33.14 3.08
CA GLY A 572 -79.99 32.26 4.24
C GLY A 572 -79.63 32.92 5.57
N SER A 573 -78.51 33.62 5.65
CA SER A 573 -78.06 34.33 6.86
C SER A 573 -78.95 35.53 7.20
N SER A 574 -79.45 36.27 6.20
CA SER A 574 -80.42 37.36 6.41
C SER A 574 -81.75 36.87 6.99
N ALA A 575 -82.23 35.70 6.55
CA ALA A 575 -83.43 35.07 7.08
C ALA A 575 -83.27 34.64 8.55
N ASN A 576 -82.12 34.07 8.90
CA ASN A 576 -81.80 33.69 10.29
C ASN A 576 -81.70 34.93 11.21
N LEU A 577 -81.04 36.01 10.77
CA LEU A 577 -80.89 37.22 11.57
C LEU A 577 -82.24 37.89 11.90
N LYS A 578 -83.19 37.87 10.95
CA LYS A 578 -84.56 38.36 11.18
C LYS A 578 -85.32 37.51 12.20
N ALA A 579 -85.14 36.18 12.18
CA ALA A 579 -85.74 35.28 13.15
C ALA A 579 -85.15 35.49 14.57
N THR A 580 -83.83 35.65 14.70
CA THR A 580 -83.17 35.91 15.99
C THR A 580 -83.56 37.27 16.56
N LYS A 581 -83.68 38.31 15.72
CA LYS A 581 -84.11 39.65 16.17
C LYS A 581 -85.54 39.64 16.69
N ALA A 582 -86.46 38.92 16.03
CA ALA A 582 -87.84 38.78 16.50
C ALA A 582 -87.96 38.03 17.84
N LEU A 583 -87.05 37.07 18.10
CA LEU A 583 -86.98 36.36 19.39
C LEU A 583 -86.39 37.26 20.49
N HIS A 584 -85.38 38.07 20.17
CA HIS A 584 -84.77 39.02 21.10
C HIS A 584 -85.74 40.13 21.53
N GLU A 585 -86.53 40.66 20.59
CA GLU A 585 -87.55 41.69 20.87
C GLU A 585 -88.62 41.16 21.84
N LYS A 586 -89.07 39.90 21.66
CA LYS A 586 -90.02 39.25 22.57
C LYS A 586 -89.44 39.02 23.96
N ASN A 587 -88.18 38.63 24.05
CA ASN A 587 -87.49 38.45 25.33
C ASN A 587 -87.24 39.78 26.05
N HIS A 588 -86.97 40.86 25.31
CA HIS A 588 -86.80 42.20 25.89
C HIS A 588 -88.10 42.72 26.52
N VAL A 589 -89.23 42.57 25.84
CA VAL A 589 -90.57 42.94 26.36
C VAL A 589 -90.96 42.11 27.59
N ALA A 590 -90.61 40.82 27.63
CA ALA A 590 -90.85 39.96 28.80
C ALA A 590 -89.99 40.34 30.02
N ILE A 591 -88.78 40.88 29.81
CA ILE A 591 -87.88 41.36 30.86
C ILE A 591 -88.32 42.74 31.39
N GLU A 592 -88.87 43.62 30.54
CA GLU A 592 -89.43 44.90 30.98
C GLU A 592 -90.72 44.74 31.80
N GLY A 593 -91.55 43.75 31.49
CA GLY A 593 -92.76 43.43 32.27
C GLY A 593 -92.52 42.93 33.70
N LEU A 594 -91.31 42.48 34.04
CA LEU A 594 -90.91 42.02 35.38
C LEU A 594 -90.32 43.13 36.27
N ARG A 595 -90.03 44.32 35.72
CA ARG A 595 -89.34 45.42 36.44
C ARG A 595 -90.26 46.49 37.05
N THR A 596 -91.58 46.41 36.86
CA THR A 596 -92.51 47.49 37.25
C THR A 596 -93.41 47.17 38.45
N TYR A 597 -92.86 46.63 39.54
CA TYR A 597 -93.56 46.65 40.84
C TYR A 597 -92.59 46.93 42.00
N VAL A 598 -92.40 48.21 42.34
CA VAL A 598 -92.09 48.69 43.70
C VAL A 598 -92.91 49.96 43.91
N ASP A 599 -93.52 50.01 45.09
CA ASP A 599 -94.76 50.71 45.43
C ASP A 599 -94.58 52.19 45.86
N GLU A 600 -95.71 52.75 46.31
CA GLU A 600 -96.02 54.14 46.63
C GLU A 600 -95.10 54.79 47.68
N ASN A 601 -94.11 54.07 48.23
CA ASN A 601 -93.13 54.56 49.20
C ASN A 601 -91.66 54.55 48.70
N GLY A 602 -91.40 54.32 47.42
CA GLY A 602 -90.26 54.95 46.71
C GLY A 602 -88.83 54.64 47.16
N ALA A 603 -88.50 53.43 47.63
CA ALA A 603 -87.12 52.95 47.88
C ALA A 603 -87.02 51.46 47.48
N LEU A 604 -85.98 50.85 46.89
CA LEU A 604 -84.53 51.05 46.67
C LEU A 604 -84.18 50.56 45.23
N VAL A 605 -83.06 50.88 44.56
CA VAL A 605 -81.71 50.25 44.68
C VAL A 605 -80.59 51.17 44.14
N ALA A 606 -80.90 52.38 43.63
CA ALA A 606 -79.93 53.23 42.94
C ALA A 606 -78.97 54.05 43.85
N GLU A 607 -79.14 54.07 45.17
CA GLU A 607 -78.41 54.99 46.05
C GLU A 607 -77.02 54.50 46.51
N ARG A 608 -76.67 53.22 46.32
CA ARG A 608 -75.38 52.68 46.83
C ARG A 608 -74.18 52.76 45.90
N PHE A 609 -74.34 53.17 44.63
CA PHE A 609 -73.21 53.27 43.69
C PHE A 609 -72.60 54.67 43.62
N THR A 610 -73.34 55.72 43.99
CA THR A 610 -72.88 57.12 43.89
C THR A 610 -72.00 57.56 45.08
N GLN A 611 -72.05 56.86 46.22
CA GLN A 611 -71.22 57.20 47.40
C GLN A 611 -69.78 56.66 47.33
N LEU A 612 -69.41 55.87 46.32
CA LEU A 612 -68.04 55.37 46.18
C LEU A 612 -67.14 56.29 45.32
N THR A 613 -67.73 57.13 44.46
CA THR A 613 -66.99 58.00 43.53
C THR A 613 -66.51 59.31 44.17
N SER A 614 -67.02 59.71 45.33
CA SER A 614 -66.66 60.98 46.00
C SER A 614 -65.48 60.89 46.97
N ARG A 615 -64.73 59.76 47.04
CA ARG A 615 -63.63 59.56 47.99
C ARG A 615 -62.22 59.44 47.38
N VAL A 616 -62.04 59.72 46.08
CA VAL A 616 -60.71 59.65 45.41
C VAL A 616 -60.23 61.00 44.85
N GLY A 617 -61.08 62.04 44.82
CA GLY A 617 -60.75 63.35 44.22
C GLY A 617 -59.92 64.34 45.07
N GLU A 618 -59.49 63.99 46.29
CA GLU A 618 -58.72 64.91 47.17
C GLU A 618 -57.20 64.61 47.23
N ALA A 619 -56.67 63.74 46.35
CA ALA A 619 -55.25 63.34 46.38
C ALA A 619 -54.38 63.86 45.20
N GLU A 620 -54.91 64.68 44.28
CA GLU A 620 -54.15 65.13 43.10
C GLU A 620 -53.69 66.61 43.14
N GLU A 621 -54.31 67.49 43.95
CA GLU A 621 -53.91 68.93 44.00
C GLU A 621 -52.68 69.26 44.85
N THR A 622 -52.14 68.33 45.66
CA THR A 622 -50.96 68.58 46.53
C THR A 622 -49.62 68.24 45.89
N MET A 623 -49.59 67.60 44.71
CA MET A 623 -48.35 67.17 44.07
C MET A 623 -47.86 68.12 42.96
N GLU A 624 -48.70 69.05 42.51
CA GLU A 624 -48.41 69.95 41.38
C GLU A 624 -47.85 71.34 41.82
N ALA A 625 -48.05 71.75 43.07
CA ALA A 625 -47.47 72.99 43.61
C ALA A 625 -45.98 72.88 44.02
N GLY A 626 -45.51 71.67 44.39
CA GLY A 626 -44.14 71.46 44.87
C GLY A 626 -43.06 71.42 43.78
N PHE A 627 -43.41 71.06 42.54
CA PHE A 627 -42.46 70.96 41.44
C PHE A 627 -42.14 72.32 40.78
N LEU A 628 -43.01 73.32 40.91
CA LEU A 628 -42.83 74.64 40.31
C LEU A 628 -41.82 75.52 41.08
N GLU A 629 -41.68 75.32 42.38
CA GLU A 629 -40.84 76.16 43.26
C GLU A 629 -39.35 75.73 43.27
N ILE A 630 -39.07 74.45 42.99
CA ILE A 630 -37.70 73.93 42.85
C ILE A 630 -37.03 74.46 41.57
N ASN A 631 -37.76 74.49 40.44
CA ASN A 631 -37.21 74.93 39.16
C ASN A 631 -36.90 76.44 39.12
N ARG A 632 -37.57 77.27 39.92
CA ARG A 632 -37.28 78.71 39.99
C ARG A 632 -36.01 79.03 40.78
N THR A 633 -35.60 78.17 41.71
CA THR A 633 -34.47 78.42 42.62
C THR A 633 -33.10 78.08 42.00
N ILE A 634 -33.09 77.23 40.96
CA ILE A 634 -31.86 76.81 40.26
C ILE A 634 -31.42 77.89 39.24
N ALA A 635 -32.37 78.53 38.54
CA ALA A 635 -32.08 79.53 37.50
C ALA A 635 -31.48 80.85 38.05
N ASP A 636 -31.90 81.31 39.23
CA ASP A 636 -31.44 82.60 39.80
C ASP A 636 -30.01 82.54 40.37
N LYS A 637 -29.49 81.35 40.71
CA LYS A 637 -28.13 81.16 41.24
C LYS A 637 -27.04 81.14 40.17
N GLU A 638 -27.35 80.70 38.96
CA GLU A 638 -26.38 80.65 37.86
C GLU A 638 -26.10 82.03 37.26
N GLN A 639 -27.10 82.92 37.23
CA GLN A 639 -26.94 84.28 36.70
C GLN A 639 -26.09 85.19 37.61
N ALA A 640 -26.19 85.04 38.94
CA ALA A 640 -25.45 85.85 39.92
C ALA A 640 -23.95 85.50 40.04
N LEU A 641 -23.55 84.26 39.74
CA LEU A 641 -22.14 83.82 39.80
C LEU A 641 -21.33 84.31 38.58
N SER A 642 -21.99 84.43 37.43
CA SER A 642 -21.36 84.83 36.15
C SER A 642 -21.00 86.32 36.11
N GLU A 643 -21.85 87.19 36.68
CA GLU A 643 -21.59 88.64 36.72
C GLU A 643 -20.46 89.02 37.70
N SER A 644 -20.32 88.32 38.84
CA SER A 644 -19.25 88.58 39.82
C SER A 644 -17.84 88.21 39.32
N ILE A 645 -17.73 87.24 38.42
CA ILE A 645 -16.45 86.81 37.84
C ILE A 645 -15.99 87.79 36.75
N THR A 646 -16.92 88.39 36.03
CA THR A 646 -16.66 89.31 34.91
C THR A 646 -16.07 90.66 35.38
N ASP A 647 -16.50 91.18 36.54
CA ASP A 647 -16.02 92.45 37.08
C ASP A 647 -14.64 92.38 37.78
N GLN A 648 -14.26 91.21 38.33
CA GLN A 648 -12.95 91.03 38.97
C GLN A 648 -11.79 90.91 37.96
N ILE A 649 -12.09 90.45 36.73
CA ILE A 649 -11.10 90.25 35.66
C ILE A 649 -10.66 91.59 35.03
N ALA A 650 -11.53 92.61 35.00
CA ALA A 650 -11.27 93.85 34.27
C ALA A 650 -10.31 94.86 34.96
N ASN A 651 -10.16 94.84 36.29
CA ASN A 651 -9.43 95.89 37.02
C ASN A 651 -8.02 95.48 37.53
N TYR A 652 -7.73 94.20 37.74
CA TYR A 652 -6.37 93.74 38.09
C TYR A 652 -5.53 93.32 36.86
N GLY A 653 -6.16 93.31 35.68
CA GLY A 653 -5.66 92.63 34.49
C GLY A 653 -4.58 93.33 33.66
N GLU A 654 -4.40 94.65 33.66
CA GLU A 654 -3.38 95.26 32.76
C GLU A 654 -2.03 95.50 33.42
N THR A 655 -2.00 95.99 34.66
CA THR A 655 -0.75 96.37 35.34
C THR A 655 -0.02 95.15 35.92
N VAL A 656 -0.76 94.15 36.39
CA VAL A 656 -0.18 92.84 36.76
C VAL A 656 0.29 92.14 35.49
N THR A 657 -0.44 92.18 34.37
CA THR A 657 -0.05 91.45 33.15
C THR A 657 1.27 91.93 32.55
N ALA A 658 1.65 93.20 32.62
CA ALA A 658 2.96 93.64 32.11
C ALA A 658 4.14 93.17 32.98
N ALA A 659 4.03 93.26 34.31
CA ALA A 659 5.08 92.82 35.24
C ALA A 659 5.13 91.29 35.38
N LEU A 660 3.96 90.65 35.36
CA LEU A 660 3.79 89.21 35.32
C LEU A 660 4.23 88.63 33.97
N ASN A 661 4.17 89.34 32.84
CA ASN A 661 4.67 88.81 31.57
C ASN A 661 6.20 88.78 31.51
N GLU A 662 6.91 89.74 32.10
CA GLU A 662 8.38 89.70 32.15
C GLU A 662 8.89 88.73 33.22
N GLU A 663 8.20 88.65 34.37
CA GLU A 663 8.44 87.64 35.39
C GLU A 663 8.02 86.23 34.93
N ARG A 664 6.90 86.07 34.19
CA ARG A 664 6.52 84.82 33.52
C ARG A 664 7.41 84.51 32.37
N ARG A 665 8.07 85.44 31.68
CA ARG A 665 9.01 85.06 30.62
C ARG A 665 10.26 84.41 31.25
N VAL A 666 10.79 85.00 32.32
CA VAL A 666 11.98 84.46 33.02
C VAL A 666 11.62 83.20 33.82
N ARG A 667 10.51 83.19 34.57
CA ARG A 667 10.00 81.99 35.23
C ARG A 667 9.50 80.95 34.23
N SER A 668 8.88 81.27 33.10
CA SER A 668 8.50 80.27 32.08
C SER A 668 9.72 79.66 31.42
N THR A 669 10.85 80.37 31.31
CA THR A 669 12.06 79.76 30.74
C THR A 669 12.76 78.87 31.79
N GLU A 670 12.79 79.29 33.06
CA GLU A 670 13.29 78.45 34.16
C GLU A 670 12.33 77.33 34.55
N ASP A 671 11.02 77.53 34.48
CA ASP A 671 9.93 76.56 34.71
C ASP A 671 9.73 75.69 33.47
N GLU A 672 10.04 76.09 32.24
CA GLU A 672 10.13 75.16 31.10
C GLU A 672 11.36 74.27 31.27
N ALA A 673 12.49 74.79 31.73
CA ALA A 673 13.68 73.97 32.02
C ALA A 673 13.47 73.07 33.26
N LEU A 674 12.82 73.58 34.32
CA LEU A 674 12.45 72.82 35.52
C LEU A 674 11.27 71.89 35.25
N ALA A 675 10.31 72.23 34.40
CA ALA A 675 9.24 71.34 33.98
C ALA A 675 9.79 70.28 33.04
N GLU A 676 10.70 70.57 32.12
CA GLU A 676 11.36 69.53 31.33
C GLU A 676 12.18 68.60 32.23
N THR A 677 12.91 69.12 33.23
CA THR A 677 13.63 68.24 34.17
C THR A 677 12.70 67.54 35.17
N ILE A 678 11.61 68.16 35.62
CA ILE A 678 10.60 67.53 36.49
C ILE A 678 9.73 66.56 35.70
N GLU A 679 9.47 66.78 34.42
CA GLU A 679 8.71 65.90 33.53
C GLU A 679 9.62 64.78 33.01
N GLN A 680 10.90 65.02 32.76
CA GLN A 680 11.89 63.95 32.56
C GLN A 680 12.13 63.17 33.85
N LEU A 681 12.21 63.81 35.01
CA LEU A 681 12.39 63.12 36.29
C LEU A 681 11.10 62.42 36.72
N ALA A 682 9.92 62.99 36.49
CA ALA A 682 8.63 62.36 36.71
C ALA A 682 8.37 61.28 35.69
N ALA A 683 8.79 61.40 34.42
CA ALA A 683 8.76 60.32 33.45
C ALA A 683 9.73 59.21 33.86
N THR A 684 10.98 59.53 34.24
CA THR A 684 11.96 58.52 34.69
C THR A 684 11.54 57.86 36.00
N VAL A 685 10.92 58.61 36.92
CA VAL A 685 10.38 58.09 38.19
C VAL A 685 9.06 57.37 37.96
N THR A 686 8.18 57.79 37.03
CA THR A 686 6.93 57.10 36.69
C THR A 686 7.21 55.83 35.91
N GLU A 687 8.06 55.87 34.88
CA GLU A 687 8.52 54.73 34.08
C GLU A 687 9.38 53.78 34.93
N GLY A 688 10.24 54.32 35.81
CA GLY A 688 11.00 53.54 36.79
C GLY A 688 10.11 52.91 37.86
N ASN A 689 9.06 53.59 38.32
CA ASN A 689 8.12 53.07 39.32
C ASN A 689 7.03 52.18 38.69
N GLU A 690 6.69 52.34 37.42
CA GLU A 690 5.85 51.43 36.62
C GLU A 690 6.63 50.18 36.24
N THR A 691 7.91 50.30 35.89
CA THR A 691 8.81 49.15 35.69
C THR A 691 9.05 48.41 37.00
N LEU A 692 9.31 49.12 38.10
CA LEU A 692 9.53 48.50 39.40
C LEU A 692 8.23 47.93 39.99
N SER A 693 7.08 48.61 39.82
CA SER A 693 5.78 48.09 40.21
C SER A 693 5.32 46.95 39.30
N GLY A 694 5.69 46.97 38.02
CA GLY A 694 5.48 45.90 37.05
C GLY A 694 6.32 44.67 37.40
N GLN A 695 7.62 44.83 37.66
CA GLN A 695 8.50 43.75 38.12
C GLN A 695 8.13 43.22 39.51
N ILE A 696 7.68 44.07 40.43
CA ILE A 696 7.18 43.65 41.75
C ILE A 696 5.84 42.92 41.64
N ASN A 697 4.96 43.33 40.72
CA ASN A 697 3.70 42.63 40.44
C ASN A 697 3.95 41.32 39.68
N ASP A 698 4.84 41.28 38.70
CA ASP A 698 5.23 40.07 37.97
C ASP A 698 5.90 39.06 38.90
N VAL A 699 6.83 39.49 39.76
CA VAL A 699 7.44 38.60 40.79
C VAL A 699 6.40 38.17 41.83
N ARG A 700 5.40 39.01 42.17
CA ARG A 700 4.28 38.61 43.03
C ARG A 700 3.32 37.63 42.35
N GLN A 701 3.02 37.79 41.06
CA GLN A 701 2.11 36.94 40.29
C GLN A 701 2.78 35.58 39.98
N LEU A 702 4.08 35.60 39.64
CA LEU A 702 4.92 34.41 39.40
C LEU A 702 5.06 33.52 40.64
N VAL A 703 5.01 34.11 41.84
CA VAL A 703 5.09 33.38 43.12
C VAL A 703 3.69 32.91 43.59
N VAL A 704 2.59 33.40 43.01
CA VAL A 704 1.23 33.13 43.51
C VAL A 704 0.40 32.19 42.63
N ASP A 705 0.52 32.18 41.28
CA ASP A 705 -0.21 31.21 40.43
C ASP A 705 0.56 30.84 39.14
N THR A 706 1.05 29.60 39.06
CA THR A 706 1.89 29.06 37.97
C THR A 706 1.23 29.10 36.58
N ASP A 707 -0.10 29.06 36.49
CA ASP A 707 -0.82 29.03 35.21
C ASP A 707 -0.88 30.41 34.53
N THR A 708 -1.02 31.49 35.30
CA THR A 708 -1.08 32.87 34.77
C THR A 708 0.28 33.31 34.22
N ALA A 709 1.38 32.88 34.86
CA ALA A 709 2.76 33.16 34.43
C ALA A 709 3.07 32.62 33.02
N THR A 710 2.42 31.53 32.61
CA THR A 710 2.61 30.93 31.29
C THR A 710 1.85 31.72 30.22
N GLY A 711 0.66 32.22 30.53
CA GLY A 711 -0.15 33.08 29.65
C GLY A 711 0.52 34.42 29.34
N THR A 712 1.01 35.13 30.37
CA THR A 712 1.70 36.42 30.16
C THR A 712 3.01 36.26 29.37
N ARG A 713 3.67 35.11 29.52
CA ARG A 713 4.89 34.80 28.77
C ARG A 713 4.59 34.45 27.31
N ILE A 714 3.43 33.86 27.02
CA ILE A 714 2.92 33.63 25.67
C ILE A 714 2.55 34.96 25.00
N ASP A 715 1.87 35.86 25.70
CA ASP A 715 1.51 37.18 25.14
C ASP A 715 2.75 38.03 24.83
N ASN A 716 3.74 38.04 25.73
CA ASN A 716 5.02 38.73 25.49
C ASN A 716 5.83 38.09 24.35
N LEU A 717 5.75 36.76 24.17
CA LEU A 717 6.34 36.10 23.01
C LEU A 717 5.57 36.44 21.73
N GLY A 718 4.24 36.61 21.79
CA GLY A 718 3.40 37.06 20.70
C GLY A 718 3.79 38.45 20.19
N VAL A 719 3.88 39.44 21.08
CA VAL A 719 4.30 40.81 20.72
C VAL A 719 5.71 40.82 20.10
N LYS A 720 6.64 40.04 20.65
CA LYS A 720 8.01 39.97 20.14
C LYS A 720 8.10 39.29 18.77
N ILE A 721 7.20 38.34 18.49
CA ILE A 721 7.06 37.71 17.18
C ILE A 721 6.47 38.72 16.18
N ASP A 722 5.46 39.51 16.56
CA ASP A 722 4.85 40.52 15.69
C ASP A 722 5.85 41.64 15.33
N ASP A 723 6.68 42.07 16.28
CA ASP A 723 7.78 43.01 16.04
C ASP A 723 8.84 42.39 15.10
N GLU A 724 9.26 41.13 15.33
CA GLU A 724 10.21 40.44 14.44
C GLU A 724 9.65 40.21 13.03
N VAL A 725 8.35 39.93 12.89
CA VAL A 725 7.68 39.80 11.59
C VAL A 725 7.70 41.15 10.87
N SER A 726 7.38 42.23 11.57
CA SER A 726 7.40 43.59 11.00
C SER A 726 8.80 44.02 10.56
N GLU A 727 9.84 43.72 11.35
CA GLU A 727 11.25 43.98 10.98
C GLU A 727 11.71 43.15 9.78
N ARG A 728 11.32 41.87 9.73
CA ARG A 728 11.65 40.98 8.60
C ARG A 728 10.91 41.38 7.34
N GLU A 729 9.67 41.84 7.44
CA GLU A 729 8.88 42.32 6.31
C GLU A 729 9.47 43.62 5.73
N ALA A 730 9.92 44.54 6.59
CA ALA A 730 10.68 45.72 6.16
C ALA A 730 12.03 45.35 5.51
N ALA A 731 12.74 44.33 6.04
CA ALA A 731 13.98 43.83 5.46
C ALA A 731 13.74 43.15 4.10
N ILE A 732 12.66 42.36 3.96
CA ILE A 732 12.24 41.75 2.70
C ILE A 732 11.92 42.82 1.67
N GLN A 733 11.12 43.84 2.01
CA GLN A 733 10.82 44.95 1.09
C GLN A 733 12.07 45.72 0.68
N THR A 734 13.05 45.86 1.58
CA THR A 734 14.35 46.48 1.26
C THR A 734 15.16 45.61 0.29
N VAL A 735 15.16 44.29 0.48
CA VAL A 735 15.82 43.33 -0.42
C VAL A 735 15.11 43.26 -1.76
N GLU A 736 13.78 43.25 -1.80
CA GLU A 736 12.98 43.31 -3.02
C GLU A 736 13.27 44.59 -3.80
N LYS A 737 13.31 45.74 -3.13
CA LYS A 737 13.71 47.00 -3.76
C LYS A 737 15.14 46.94 -4.30
N ALA A 738 16.09 46.36 -3.54
CA ALA A 738 17.46 46.19 -4.01
C ALA A 738 17.58 45.23 -5.22
N ILE A 739 16.74 44.19 -5.29
CA ILE A 739 16.65 43.27 -6.44
C ILE A 739 16.03 43.98 -7.64
N VAL A 740 14.99 44.80 -7.43
CA VAL A 740 14.36 45.61 -8.49
C VAL A 740 15.36 46.63 -9.04
N ASP A 741 16.04 47.39 -8.18
CA ASP A 741 17.07 48.37 -8.57
C ASP A 741 18.25 47.68 -9.32
N ALA A 742 18.66 46.48 -8.86
CA ALA A 742 19.69 45.68 -9.55
C ALA A 742 19.20 45.15 -10.91
N THR A 743 17.91 44.84 -11.03
CA THR A 743 17.28 44.39 -12.28
C THR A 743 17.15 45.53 -13.27
N GLU A 744 16.79 46.74 -12.82
CA GLU A 744 16.81 47.95 -13.63
C GLU A 744 18.24 48.25 -14.12
N ALA A 745 19.25 48.20 -13.24
CA ALA A 745 20.65 48.39 -13.63
C ALA A 745 21.16 47.30 -14.60
N LEU A 746 20.69 46.07 -14.47
CA LEU A 746 21.00 44.97 -15.39
C LEU A 746 20.31 45.21 -16.75
N THR A 747 19.08 45.71 -16.75
CA THR A 747 18.32 46.05 -17.95
C THR A 747 19.00 47.18 -18.72
N GLU A 748 19.44 48.24 -18.05
CA GLU A 748 20.23 49.31 -18.68
C GLU A 748 21.56 48.80 -19.27
N ARG A 749 22.23 47.85 -18.59
CA ARG A 749 23.41 47.17 -19.15
C ARG A 749 23.06 46.31 -20.37
N VAL A 750 21.92 45.64 -20.37
CA VAL A 750 21.43 44.84 -21.50
C VAL A 750 21.08 45.73 -22.69
N ASP A 751 20.51 46.92 -22.47
CA ASP A 751 20.25 47.90 -23.52
C ASP A 751 21.56 48.46 -24.09
N THR A 752 22.54 48.75 -23.23
CA THR A 752 23.88 49.17 -23.63
C THR A 752 24.61 48.08 -24.42
N ILE A 753 24.48 46.82 -24.01
CA ILE A 753 25.04 45.66 -24.71
C ILE A 753 24.28 45.43 -26.03
N SER A 754 22.96 45.56 -26.06
CA SER A 754 22.14 45.43 -27.27
C SER A 754 22.51 46.50 -28.32
N ALA A 755 22.80 47.72 -27.89
CA ALA A 755 23.35 48.77 -28.74
C ALA A 755 24.75 48.43 -29.28
N SER A 756 25.56 47.65 -28.54
CA SER A 756 26.87 47.17 -29.00
C SER A 756 26.79 45.92 -29.90
N VAL A 757 25.75 45.10 -29.75
CA VAL A 757 25.49 43.87 -30.52
C VAL A 757 24.82 44.17 -31.86
N GLY A 758 24.06 45.27 -31.98
CA GLY A 758 23.47 45.74 -33.24
C GLY A 758 24.47 46.08 -34.37
N GLY A 759 25.77 45.92 -34.14
CA GLY A 759 26.84 46.09 -35.14
C GLY A 759 27.44 44.81 -35.73
N ILE A 760 26.99 43.60 -35.36
CA ILE A 760 27.65 42.34 -35.74
C ILE A 760 26.63 41.32 -36.30
N ASP A 761 26.22 41.50 -37.56
CA ASP A 761 25.01 40.93 -38.18
C ASP A 761 25.14 39.52 -38.82
N GLU A 762 26.31 38.86 -38.84
CA GLU A 762 26.45 37.55 -39.53
C GLU A 762 26.73 36.34 -38.63
N THR A 763 26.89 36.52 -37.31
CA THR A 763 27.10 35.40 -36.36
C THR A 763 25.92 35.20 -35.39
N LEU A 764 24.82 35.93 -35.59
CA LEU A 764 23.65 35.95 -34.69
C LEU A 764 22.66 34.79 -34.92
N GLY A 765 22.62 34.17 -36.09
CA GLY A 765 21.67 33.07 -36.39
C GLY A 765 21.93 31.79 -35.58
N GLU A 766 23.20 31.41 -35.43
CA GLU A 766 23.60 30.20 -34.67
C GLU A 766 23.55 30.44 -33.16
N ILE A 767 23.84 31.66 -32.72
CA ILE A 767 23.78 32.05 -31.32
C ILE A 767 22.33 32.21 -30.86
N SER A 768 21.41 32.77 -31.67
CA SER A 768 19.98 32.83 -31.33
C SER A 768 19.33 31.45 -31.22
N GLY A 769 19.66 30.49 -32.08
CA GLY A 769 19.15 29.11 -31.96
C GLY A 769 19.70 28.38 -30.73
N THR A 770 20.97 28.60 -30.40
CA THR A 770 21.59 28.02 -29.20
C THR A 770 21.06 28.67 -27.92
N ILE A 771 20.84 29.99 -27.90
CA ILE A 771 20.24 30.72 -26.78
C ILE A 771 18.78 30.30 -26.59
N GLN A 772 17.99 30.15 -27.67
CA GLN A 772 16.64 29.60 -27.56
C GLN A 772 16.66 28.18 -27.00
N THR A 773 17.60 27.33 -27.43
CA THR A 773 17.73 25.96 -26.91
C THR A 773 18.12 25.96 -25.43
N ILE A 774 19.05 26.82 -25.02
CA ILE A 774 19.46 26.96 -23.61
C ILE A 774 18.35 27.57 -22.76
N GLN A 775 17.60 28.56 -23.28
CA GLN A 775 16.43 29.14 -22.61
C GLN A 775 15.30 28.13 -22.47
N GLN A 776 15.05 27.32 -23.50
CA GLN A 776 14.10 26.20 -23.44
C GLN A 776 14.59 25.17 -22.40
N THR A 777 15.87 24.79 -22.43
CA THR A 777 16.46 23.82 -21.48
C THR A 777 16.42 24.33 -20.04
N GLN A 778 16.69 25.62 -19.80
CA GLN A 778 16.59 26.21 -18.46
C GLN A 778 15.14 26.43 -18.03
N ALA A 779 14.22 26.77 -18.94
CA ALA A 779 12.80 26.86 -18.64
C ALA A 779 12.20 25.48 -18.35
N ASP A 780 12.63 24.44 -19.07
CA ASP A 780 12.24 23.05 -18.86
C ASP A 780 12.88 22.49 -17.58
N GLU A 781 14.15 22.80 -17.28
CA GLU A 781 14.78 22.43 -16.01
C GLU A 781 14.19 23.20 -14.82
N ASN A 782 13.82 24.47 -15.00
CA ASN A 782 13.15 25.24 -13.95
C ASN A 782 11.69 24.84 -13.80
N GLY A 783 11.03 24.41 -14.87
CA GLY A 783 9.72 23.77 -14.85
C GLY A 783 9.78 22.43 -14.15
N ALA A 784 10.75 21.57 -14.47
CA ALA A 784 10.99 20.29 -13.80
C ALA A 784 11.40 20.48 -12.35
N ARG A 785 12.21 21.50 -12.02
CA ARG A 785 12.54 21.86 -10.63
C ARG A 785 11.34 22.46 -9.90
N ALA A 786 10.51 23.26 -10.55
CA ALA A 786 9.27 23.77 -9.98
C ALA A 786 8.27 22.64 -9.75
N GLU A 787 8.14 21.69 -10.67
CA GLU A 787 7.35 20.47 -10.51
C GLU A 787 7.93 19.55 -9.45
N GLU A 788 9.26 19.39 -9.33
CA GLU A 788 9.90 18.67 -8.22
C GLU A 788 9.66 19.38 -6.90
N ILE A 789 9.77 20.72 -6.84
CA ILE A 789 9.50 21.52 -5.65
C ILE A 789 8.02 21.47 -5.29
N GLN A 790 7.12 21.51 -6.26
CA GLN A 790 5.67 21.41 -6.05
C GLN A 790 5.25 19.97 -5.74
N THR A 791 5.98 18.97 -6.23
CA THR A 791 5.86 17.56 -5.83
C THR A 791 6.42 17.34 -4.43
N LEU A 792 7.53 18.00 -4.07
CA LEU A 792 8.10 17.96 -2.72
C LEU A 792 7.23 18.75 -1.74
N GLN A 793 6.69 19.91 -2.12
CA GLN A 793 5.74 20.71 -1.36
C GLN A 793 4.42 19.98 -1.23
N SER A 794 3.81 19.45 -2.29
CA SER A 794 2.60 18.62 -2.15
C SER A 794 2.86 17.34 -1.36
N ARG A 795 4.07 16.77 -1.41
CA ARG A 795 4.49 15.67 -0.54
C ARG A 795 4.71 16.11 0.90
N LEU A 796 5.11 17.38 1.15
CA LEU A 796 5.43 18.03 2.44
C LEU A 796 4.17 18.62 3.13
N ASP A 797 3.27 19.19 2.36
CA ASP A 797 1.96 19.75 2.72
C ASP A 797 0.98 18.61 3.02
N ASN A 798 1.02 17.50 2.25
CA ASN A 798 0.36 16.25 2.66
C ASN A 798 1.02 15.61 3.91
N VAL A 799 2.07 16.19 4.49
CA VAL A 799 2.65 15.75 5.77
C VAL A 799 2.27 16.65 6.94
N ASN A 800 1.67 17.82 6.71
CA ASN A 800 1.32 18.76 7.77
C ASN A 800 2.46 18.97 8.81
N GLY A 801 3.73 18.91 8.36
CA GLY A 801 4.92 19.03 9.22
C GLY A 801 5.30 17.81 10.10
N ALA A 802 4.69 16.64 9.91
CA ALA A 802 4.93 15.46 10.75
C ALA A 802 6.14 14.62 10.29
N THR A 803 6.94 14.06 11.21
CA THR A 803 8.09 13.21 10.84
C THR A 803 7.63 11.89 10.19
N PHE A 804 8.55 11.18 9.52
CA PHE A 804 8.24 9.90 8.87
C PHE A 804 7.64 8.86 9.86
N GLU A 805 7.98 8.94 11.16
CA GLU A 805 7.36 8.14 12.21
C GLU A 805 5.89 8.51 12.46
N GLN A 806 5.52 9.79 12.37
CA GLN A 806 4.15 10.26 12.62
C GLN A 806 3.19 9.98 11.45
N LYS A 807 3.71 9.89 10.22
CA LYS A 807 2.93 9.41 9.06
C LYS A 807 2.61 7.92 9.13
N PHE A 808 3.48 7.12 9.73
CA PHE A 808 3.22 5.71 9.92
C PHE A 808 2.09 5.49 10.94
N SER A 809 1.97 6.37 11.96
CA SER A 809 0.87 6.29 12.92
C SER A 809 -0.46 6.78 12.35
N THR A 810 -0.48 7.89 11.59
CA THR A 810 -1.71 8.43 10.99
C THR A 810 -2.24 7.59 9.83
N PHE A 811 -1.36 6.96 9.04
CA PHE A 811 -1.78 5.98 8.03
C PHE A 811 -2.30 4.69 8.66
N ALA A 812 -1.72 4.25 9.79
CA ALA A 812 -2.23 3.12 10.56
C ALA A 812 -3.62 3.40 11.17
N GLU A 813 -3.85 4.62 11.68
CA GLU A 813 -5.17 5.04 12.20
C GLU A 813 -6.23 5.21 11.10
N ALA A 814 -5.86 5.71 9.93
CA ALA A 814 -6.79 5.88 8.79
C ALA A 814 -7.24 4.55 8.17
N VAL A 815 -6.39 3.52 8.20
CA VAL A 815 -6.72 2.17 7.71
C VAL A 815 -7.60 1.40 8.69
N ASP A 816 -7.49 1.69 10.00
CA ASP A 816 -8.32 1.07 11.05
C ASP A 816 -9.79 1.54 11.01
N THR A 817 -10.04 2.74 10.47
CA THR A 817 -11.37 3.36 10.50
C THR A 817 -12.25 3.03 9.29
N VAL A 818 -11.69 2.64 8.13
CA VAL A 818 -12.46 2.53 6.87
C VAL A 818 -12.79 1.09 6.46
N ASN A 819 -12.10 0.06 6.97
CA ASN A 819 -12.49 -1.31 6.63
C ASN A 819 -12.02 -2.31 7.68
N GLY A 820 -12.89 -2.65 8.63
CA GLY A 820 -12.67 -3.69 9.65
C GLY A 820 -12.52 -5.13 9.11
N LYS A 821 -12.02 -5.32 7.88
CA LYS A 821 -11.74 -6.60 7.22
C LYS A 821 -10.54 -6.59 6.26
N VAL A 822 -9.46 -5.89 6.58
CA VAL A 822 -8.14 -6.15 5.95
C VAL A 822 -7.14 -6.59 7.03
N ASN A 823 -7.36 -7.81 7.53
CA ASN A 823 -6.34 -8.54 8.27
C ASN A 823 -5.22 -8.94 7.30
N ASN A 824 -3.99 -8.49 7.60
CA ASN A 824 -2.72 -8.71 6.91
C ASN A 824 -2.32 -7.58 5.94
N ILE A 825 -1.58 -6.60 6.45
CA ILE A 825 -0.12 -6.52 6.30
C ILE A 825 0.40 -5.46 7.30
N GLY A 826 1.25 -5.89 8.25
CA GLY A 826 2.23 -5.03 8.92
C GLY A 826 1.87 -4.44 10.29
N ALA A 827 1.83 -5.30 11.32
CA ALA A 827 1.86 -5.00 12.77
C ALA A 827 0.55 -4.50 13.42
N GLU A 828 -0.39 -5.44 13.61
CA GLU A 828 -1.37 -5.38 14.69
C GLU A 828 -1.21 -6.64 15.57
N TYR A 829 -0.90 -6.42 16.85
CA TYR A 829 -0.92 -7.48 17.86
C TYR A 829 -2.38 -7.82 18.21
N THR A 830 -2.94 -8.84 17.56
CA THR A 830 -4.13 -9.53 18.09
C THR A 830 -3.79 -10.98 18.43
N VAL A 831 -3.13 -11.17 19.58
CA VAL A 831 -3.09 -12.49 20.25
C VAL A 831 -4.44 -12.71 20.93
N LYS A 832 -5.37 -13.41 20.26
CA LYS A 832 -6.48 -14.11 20.94
C LYS A 832 -6.85 -15.39 20.21
N LEU A 833 -6.31 -16.51 20.69
CA LEU A 833 -6.96 -17.82 20.53
C LEU A 833 -7.09 -18.43 21.93
N GLN A 834 -8.18 -18.06 22.61
CA GLN A 834 -8.67 -18.70 23.83
C GLN A 834 -9.70 -19.75 23.40
N THR A 835 -9.37 -21.03 23.54
CA THR A 835 -10.36 -22.12 23.42
C THR A 835 -10.30 -22.96 24.69
N GLU A 836 -11.47 -23.19 25.32
CA GLU A 836 -11.61 -24.12 26.44
C GLU A 836 -11.41 -25.55 25.96
N VAL A 837 -10.40 -26.24 26.50
CA VAL A 837 -10.36 -27.70 26.49
C VAL A 837 -10.25 -28.13 27.95
N ASN A 838 -11.30 -28.76 28.48
CA ASN A 838 -11.41 -29.24 29.85
C ASN A 838 -11.30 -28.17 30.96
N GLY A 839 -11.87 -26.97 30.74
CA GLY A 839 -12.06 -25.95 31.79
C GLY A 839 -10.80 -25.23 32.26
N VAL A 840 -9.68 -25.41 31.57
CA VAL A 840 -8.42 -24.68 31.84
C VAL A 840 -8.03 -23.88 30.60
N LYS A 841 -7.70 -22.60 30.79
CA LYS A 841 -7.27 -21.69 29.72
C LYS A 841 -5.84 -22.04 29.30
N VAL A 842 -5.60 -22.30 28.01
CA VAL A 842 -4.25 -22.57 27.48
C VAL A 842 -4.00 -21.72 26.21
N PHE A 843 -2.80 -21.15 26.09
CA PHE A 843 -2.38 -20.30 24.95
C PHE A 843 -1.67 -21.15 23.87
N GLY A 844 -2.07 -20.99 22.60
CA GLY A 844 -1.33 -21.49 21.42
C GLY A 844 -0.37 -20.42 20.89
N GLY A 845 0.91 -20.77 20.69
CA GLY A 845 2.02 -19.83 20.52
C GLY A 845 2.09 -19.02 19.20
N PHE A 846 3.10 -18.13 19.14
CA PHE A 846 3.50 -17.34 17.97
C PHE A 846 4.92 -17.77 17.51
N GLY A 847 5.22 -17.69 16.21
CA GLY A 847 6.54 -18.04 15.65
C GLY A 847 7.14 -16.89 14.84
N LEU A 848 8.45 -16.64 15.01
CA LEU A 848 9.25 -15.69 14.24
C LEU A 848 10.24 -16.49 13.36
N VAL A 849 10.22 -16.29 12.04
CA VAL A 849 11.16 -16.92 11.11
C VAL A 849 11.85 -15.84 10.28
N ALA A 850 13.18 -15.80 10.32
CA ALA A 850 14.00 -15.00 9.42
C ALA A 850 14.83 -15.91 8.49
N GLN A 851 14.87 -15.59 7.20
CA GLN A 851 15.48 -16.44 6.14
C GLN A 851 17.00 -16.64 6.24
N ASN A 852 17.71 -15.95 7.15
CA ASN A 852 19.18 -16.02 7.26
C ASN A 852 19.68 -16.48 8.65
N GLY A 853 18.85 -17.19 9.42
CA GLY A 853 19.34 -18.03 10.53
C GLY A 853 19.73 -17.32 11.84
N MET A 854 19.48 -16.02 11.99
CA MET A 854 19.50 -15.37 13.30
C MET A 854 18.27 -14.46 13.47
N VAL A 855 17.54 -14.69 14.57
CA VAL A 855 16.49 -13.82 15.08
C VAL A 855 17.01 -13.29 16.41
N ASP A 856 17.18 -11.98 16.52
CA ASP A 856 17.39 -11.33 17.81
C ASP A 856 16.01 -10.91 18.34
N ALA A 857 15.62 -11.45 19.48
CA ALA A 857 14.31 -11.20 20.09
C ALA A 857 14.52 -10.74 21.53
N ALA A 858 14.26 -9.46 21.78
CA ALA A 858 14.29 -8.87 23.11
C ALA A 858 12.85 -8.75 23.66
N PHE A 859 12.64 -9.24 24.89
CA PHE A 859 11.37 -9.12 25.61
C PHE A 859 11.56 -8.15 26.79
N SER A 860 10.84 -7.04 26.79
CA SER A 860 10.79 -6.11 27.94
C SER A 860 9.51 -6.36 28.73
N VAL A 861 9.58 -7.23 29.73
CA VAL A 861 8.44 -7.69 30.53
C VAL A 861 8.79 -7.81 32.01
N ASP A 862 7.83 -7.57 32.90
CA ASP A 862 8.02 -7.72 34.35
C ASP A 862 8.23 -9.20 34.75
N ALA A 863 7.61 -10.12 34.00
CA ALA A 863 7.75 -11.55 34.19
C ALA A 863 7.58 -12.33 32.87
N PHE A 864 8.53 -13.20 32.55
CA PHE A 864 8.51 -14.07 31.37
C PHE A 864 8.33 -15.54 31.79
N ARG A 865 7.26 -16.21 31.31
CA ARG A 865 6.90 -17.58 31.73
C ARG A 865 6.73 -18.51 30.53
N ILE A 866 7.23 -19.75 30.62
CA ILE A 866 6.96 -20.82 29.66
C ILE A 866 6.40 -22.03 30.43
N TYR A 867 5.28 -22.57 29.95
CA TYR A 867 4.64 -23.77 30.49
C TYR A 867 4.77 -24.94 29.51
N ALA A 868 4.83 -26.17 30.03
CA ALA A 868 4.66 -27.37 29.23
C ALA A 868 3.22 -27.45 28.68
N SER A 869 3.06 -28.11 27.54
CA SER A 869 1.76 -28.34 26.90
C SER A 869 0.74 -28.87 27.90
N GLY A 870 -0.38 -28.16 28.06
CA GLY A 870 -1.42 -28.45 29.05
C GLY A 870 -1.40 -27.57 30.31
N GLY A 871 -0.45 -26.62 30.43
CA GLY A 871 -0.48 -25.53 31.43
C GLY A 871 -0.16 -25.92 32.88
N THR A 872 0.00 -27.21 33.18
CA THR A 872 0.16 -27.70 34.56
C THR A 872 1.59 -27.65 35.09
N LYS A 873 2.59 -27.46 34.24
CA LYS A 873 4.01 -27.44 34.64
C LYS A 873 4.74 -26.25 34.03
N GLN A 874 5.24 -25.35 34.87
CA GLN A 874 6.09 -24.24 34.43
C GLN A 874 7.51 -24.76 34.18
N VAL A 875 8.03 -24.57 32.96
CA VAL A 875 9.36 -25.03 32.53
C VAL A 875 10.39 -23.90 32.52
N PHE A 876 9.94 -22.64 32.46
CA PHE A 876 10.79 -21.45 32.57
C PHE A 876 10.05 -20.31 33.26
N TYR A 877 10.77 -19.56 34.08
CA TYR A 877 10.33 -18.32 34.71
C TYR A 877 11.50 -17.34 34.76
N ALA A 878 11.26 -16.08 34.42
CA ALA A 878 12.18 -15.00 34.74
C ALA A 878 11.39 -13.77 35.20
N ASP A 879 11.84 -13.12 36.25
CA ASP A 879 11.34 -11.83 36.74
C ASP A 879 12.48 -10.97 37.29
N ALA A 880 12.14 -9.88 37.96
CA ALA A 880 13.12 -8.99 38.59
C ALA A 880 13.98 -9.67 39.67
N ASP A 881 13.50 -10.76 40.28
CA ASP A 881 14.17 -11.48 41.37
C ASP A 881 15.06 -12.63 40.86
N GLY A 882 14.88 -13.08 39.61
CA GLY A 882 15.80 -13.98 38.94
C GLY A 882 15.13 -14.95 37.97
N VAL A 883 15.83 -16.06 37.67
CA VAL A 883 15.41 -17.06 36.69
C VAL A 883 15.20 -18.42 37.37
N TYR A 884 14.03 -19.02 37.19
CA TYR A 884 13.70 -20.36 37.68
C TYR A 884 13.45 -21.34 36.53
N MET A 885 14.16 -22.48 36.57
CA MET A 885 14.03 -23.58 35.61
C MET A 885 14.19 -24.94 36.34
N PRO A 886 13.12 -25.73 36.52
CA PRO A 886 13.14 -26.90 37.41
C PRO A 886 13.90 -28.13 36.87
N ASP A 887 13.97 -28.33 35.55
CA ASP A 887 14.50 -29.56 34.93
C ASP A 887 15.50 -29.25 33.79
N VAL A 888 16.52 -28.43 34.07
CA VAL A 888 17.50 -28.04 33.04
C VAL A 888 18.51 -29.16 32.79
N ARG A 889 18.65 -29.56 31.52
CA ARG A 889 19.80 -30.33 31.04
C ARG A 889 20.75 -29.41 30.28
N VAL A 890 21.92 -29.17 30.83
CA VAL A 890 22.95 -28.30 30.21
C VAL A 890 24.07 -29.16 29.65
N ASP A 891 24.43 -28.96 28.38
CA ASP A 891 25.51 -29.71 27.72
C ASP A 891 26.90 -29.16 28.07
N ARG A 892 27.04 -27.84 28.16
CA ARG A 892 28.26 -27.17 28.67
C ARG A 892 27.88 -26.05 29.63
N LEU A 893 28.34 -26.16 30.87
CA LEU A 893 28.37 -25.04 31.82
C LEU A 893 29.74 -24.36 31.73
N LYS A 894 29.78 -23.04 31.49
CA LYS A 894 31.03 -22.29 31.54
C LYS A 894 31.47 -22.11 33.01
N ALA A 895 32.77 -22.27 33.26
CA ALA A 895 33.35 -22.01 34.57
C ALA A 895 33.17 -20.52 34.94
N GLY A 896 32.61 -20.25 36.13
CA GLY A 896 32.19 -18.91 36.57
C GLY A 896 30.67 -18.76 36.79
N THR A 897 29.87 -19.75 36.37
CA THR A 897 28.40 -19.77 36.55
C THR A 897 27.94 -20.53 37.82
N ILE A 898 28.89 -21.04 38.61
CA ILE A 898 28.64 -21.63 39.94
C ILE A 898 29.18 -20.63 40.95
N ASP A 899 28.35 -20.21 41.89
CA ASP A 899 28.66 -19.23 42.94
C ASP A 899 30.07 -19.42 43.54
N PHE A 900 30.81 -18.33 43.71
CA PHE A 900 32.11 -18.30 44.38
C PHE A 900 32.06 -18.88 45.80
N GLU A 901 30.89 -18.90 46.47
CA GLU A 901 30.70 -19.63 47.73
C GLU A 901 30.93 -21.16 47.59
N PHE A 902 30.64 -21.79 46.44
CA PHE A 902 30.83 -23.24 46.26
C PHE A 902 32.31 -23.62 46.19
N ILE A 903 33.14 -22.80 45.55
CA ILE A 903 34.59 -23.02 45.48
C ILE A 903 35.25 -22.71 46.84
N ASN A 904 34.82 -21.65 47.53
CA ASN A 904 35.38 -21.25 48.83
C ASN A 904 35.02 -22.19 49.98
N ARG A 905 34.02 -23.06 49.84
CA ARG A 905 33.60 -24.05 50.85
C ARG A 905 34.28 -25.42 50.72
N GLN A 906 35.26 -25.58 49.83
CA GLN A 906 35.98 -26.83 49.60
C GLN A 906 37.46 -26.70 50.00
N SER A 907 38.05 -27.78 50.51
CA SER A 907 39.49 -27.85 50.83
C SER A 907 40.16 -28.79 49.84
N LEU A 908 40.29 -28.34 48.58
CA LEU A 908 40.84 -29.15 47.48
C LEU A 908 42.38 -29.09 47.37
N GLN A 909 43.01 -28.08 47.97
CA GLN A 909 44.42 -27.77 47.73
C GLN A 909 45.41 -28.55 48.60
N ASN A 910 44.95 -29.25 49.64
CA ASN A 910 45.83 -30.02 50.52
C ASN A 910 45.73 -31.53 50.22
N PRO A 911 46.72 -32.13 49.54
CA PRO A 911 46.72 -33.57 49.24
C PRO A 911 46.87 -34.43 50.50
N SER A 912 47.39 -33.87 51.60
CA SER A 912 47.54 -34.59 52.87
C SER A 912 46.25 -34.63 53.71
N GLY A 913 45.23 -33.83 53.36
CA GLY A 913 43.95 -33.80 54.05
C GLY A 913 43.00 -32.74 53.47
N GLY A 914 41.92 -33.17 52.82
CA GLY A 914 41.00 -32.30 52.10
C GLY A 914 39.57 -32.81 52.05
N TYR A 915 38.65 -31.96 51.58
CA TYR A 915 37.26 -32.34 51.39
C TYR A 915 36.57 -31.55 50.28
N GLN A 916 35.58 -32.19 49.67
CA GLN A 916 34.66 -31.61 48.69
C GLN A 916 33.22 -31.88 49.11
N ILE A 917 32.37 -30.84 49.06
CA ILE A 917 30.93 -30.97 49.30
C ILE A 917 30.22 -30.76 47.98
N LEU A 918 29.46 -31.76 47.56
CA LEU A 918 28.62 -31.72 46.38
C LEU A 918 27.23 -31.17 46.74
N PRO A 919 26.49 -30.61 45.76
CA PRO A 919 25.09 -30.23 45.94
C PRO A 919 24.28 -31.38 46.52
N GLY A 920 23.42 -31.09 47.51
CA GLY A 920 22.65 -32.11 48.25
C GLY A 920 23.34 -32.64 49.52
N GLY A 921 24.52 -32.13 49.89
CA GLY A 921 25.19 -32.41 51.16
C GLY A 921 26.15 -33.60 51.13
N PHE A 922 26.21 -34.34 50.03
CA PHE A 922 27.18 -35.43 49.86
C PHE A 922 28.61 -34.89 49.90
N THR A 923 29.39 -35.41 50.82
CA THR A 923 30.74 -34.96 51.12
C THR A 923 31.72 -36.10 50.85
N ILE A 924 32.84 -35.75 50.22
CA ILE A 924 33.98 -36.63 50.00
C ILE A 924 35.14 -36.04 50.78
N MET A 925 35.79 -36.85 51.60
CA MET A 925 36.96 -36.43 52.37
C MET A 925 38.11 -37.39 52.12
N TRP A 926 39.33 -36.88 52.12
CA TRP A 926 40.53 -37.70 52.02
C TRP A 926 41.59 -37.18 52.98
N GLY A 927 42.55 -38.04 53.27
CA GLY A 927 43.73 -37.66 53.99
C GLY A 927 44.77 -38.75 54.01
N GLN A 928 45.88 -38.45 54.65
CA GLN A 928 47.05 -39.30 54.66
C GLN A 928 47.50 -39.51 56.10
N TYR A 929 47.76 -40.75 56.47
CA TYR A 929 48.58 -41.10 57.63
C TYR A 929 49.96 -41.48 57.12
N ARG A 930 51.00 -40.81 57.61
CA ARG A 930 52.40 -41.08 57.25
C ARG A 930 53.20 -41.26 58.53
N GLY A 931 53.48 -42.52 58.85
CA GLY A 931 54.17 -42.94 60.06
C GLY A 931 54.53 -44.42 59.92
N ILE A 932 55.72 -44.79 60.36
CA ILE A 932 56.16 -46.19 60.34
C ILE A 932 55.34 -46.94 61.39
N ILE A 933 54.43 -47.76 60.92
CA ILE A 933 53.67 -48.73 61.71
C ILE A 933 54.51 -50.00 61.68
N SER A 934 55.04 -50.47 62.81
CA SER A 934 55.97 -51.60 62.88
C SER A 934 55.40 -52.84 63.58
N ASP A 935 54.11 -52.81 63.93
CA ASP A 935 53.37 -53.90 64.57
C ASP A 935 51.87 -53.77 64.23
N GLU A 936 51.08 -54.79 64.55
CA GLU A 936 49.62 -54.73 64.46
C GLU A 936 49.06 -53.70 65.44
N MET A 937 48.40 -52.65 64.93
CA MET A 937 47.85 -51.61 65.78
C MET A 937 46.59 -50.99 65.18
N SER A 938 45.79 -50.35 66.04
CA SER A 938 44.68 -49.50 65.61
C SER A 938 45.16 -48.06 65.43
N VAL A 939 44.96 -47.49 64.25
CA VAL A 939 45.21 -46.10 63.91
C VAL A 939 43.88 -45.37 63.75
N ASN A 940 43.68 -44.35 64.57
CA ASN A 940 42.49 -43.49 64.52
C ASN A 940 42.75 -42.31 63.59
N ILE A 941 41.89 -42.11 62.60
CA ILE A 941 41.89 -40.92 61.74
C ILE A 941 40.73 -40.00 62.13
N THR A 942 41.00 -38.70 62.15
CA THR A 942 39.98 -37.66 62.33
C THR A 942 39.68 -37.04 60.98
N PHE A 943 38.40 -36.90 60.66
CA PHE A 943 37.98 -36.23 59.44
C PHE A 943 38.16 -34.71 59.58
N PRO A 944 38.59 -33.99 58.52
CA PRO A 944 38.76 -32.53 58.55
C PRO A 944 37.51 -31.78 59.03
N ARG A 945 36.33 -32.36 58.80
CA ARG A 945 35.05 -31.90 59.34
C ARG A 945 34.15 -33.12 59.58
N PRO A 946 33.15 -33.01 60.45
CA PRO A 946 32.16 -34.07 60.58
C PRO A 946 31.26 -34.15 59.33
N PHE A 947 30.84 -35.37 58.96
CA PHE A 947 29.70 -35.57 58.06
C PHE A 947 28.42 -35.07 58.74
N THR A 948 27.54 -34.40 57.99
CA THR A 948 26.34 -33.77 58.55
C THR A 948 25.40 -34.82 59.15
N ASN A 949 25.13 -35.90 58.42
CA ASN A 949 24.13 -36.91 58.74
C ASN A 949 24.71 -38.30 59.00
N ALA A 950 25.60 -38.81 58.15
CA ALA A 950 26.17 -40.14 58.31
C ALA A 950 27.48 -40.33 57.52
N LEU A 951 28.37 -41.17 58.06
CA LEU A 951 29.45 -41.78 57.29
C LEU A 951 28.88 -43.00 56.57
N MET A 952 28.95 -43.03 55.24
CA MET A 952 28.49 -44.16 54.43
C MET A 952 29.59 -45.18 54.22
N SER A 953 30.79 -44.73 53.86
CA SER A 953 31.91 -45.62 53.55
C SER A 953 33.23 -44.95 53.88
N VAL A 954 34.19 -45.75 54.33
CA VAL A 954 35.57 -45.33 54.53
C VAL A 954 36.49 -46.47 54.09
N SER A 955 37.53 -46.13 53.35
CA SER A 955 38.56 -47.06 52.92
C SER A 955 39.94 -46.46 53.17
N ALA A 956 40.93 -47.35 53.33
CA ALA A 956 42.32 -46.98 53.37
C ALA A 956 43.13 -47.84 52.38
N THR A 957 44.14 -47.22 51.79
CA THR A 957 45.08 -47.83 50.86
C THR A 957 46.47 -47.76 51.49
N PRO A 958 47.13 -48.90 51.74
CA PRO A 958 48.48 -48.93 52.30
C PRO A 958 49.47 -48.13 51.45
N TYR A 959 50.38 -47.42 52.11
CA TYR A 959 51.45 -46.65 51.48
C TYR A 959 52.81 -47.18 51.92
N ILE A 960 53.70 -47.39 50.95
CA ILE A 960 55.11 -47.73 51.16
C ILE A 960 55.98 -46.75 50.37
N VAL A 961 57.07 -46.27 50.99
CA VAL A 961 58.00 -45.31 50.37
C VAL A 961 58.82 -45.98 49.26
N GLY A 962 58.95 -47.30 49.28
CA GLY A 962 59.65 -48.08 48.25
C GLY A 962 59.31 -49.56 48.33
N ASN A 963 59.55 -50.29 47.23
CA ASN A 963 59.28 -51.73 47.14
C ASN A 963 60.04 -52.50 48.22
N ASN A 964 59.32 -53.25 49.05
CA ASN A 964 59.89 -54.02 50.14
C ASN A 964 59.00 -55.23 50.48
N SER A 965 59.55 -56.43 50.41
CA SER A 965 58.85 -57.68 50.73
C SER A 965 58.47 -57.84 52.21
N PHE A 966 58.98 -56.94 53.07
CA PHE A 966 58.75 -56.91 54.51
C PHE A 966 57.75 -55.81 54.92
N LYS A 967 57.20 -55.05 53.96
CA LYS A 967 56.19 -54.00 54.20
C LYS A 967 54.81 -54.39 53.69
N ASP A 968 54.22 -55.40 54.34
CA ASP A 968 52.98 -56.07 53.88
C ASP A 968 51.92 -56.17 54.99
N LEU A 969 51.71 -55.08 55.73
CA LEU A 969 50.57 -55.00 56.65
C LEU A 969 49.27 -54.78 55.89
N TRP A 970 48.28 -55.62 56.21
CA TRP A 970 46.93 -55.52 55.71
C TRP A 970 46.17 -54.49 56.53
N ILE A 971 45.54 -53.53 55.87
CA ILE A 971 44.73 -52.52 56.55
C ILE A 971 43.25 -52.86 56.46
N GLN A 972 42.56 -52.79 57.59
CA GLN A 972 41.14 -53.10 57.70
C GLN A 972 40.44 -52.01 58.50
N ALA A 973 39.33 -51.49 57.97
CA ALA A 973 38.52 -50.53 58.70
C ALA A 973 37.68 -51.26 59.76
N THR A 974 37.90 -50.94 61.03
CA THR A 974 37.18 -51.56 62.16
C THR A 974 35.73 -51.07 62.26
N SER A 975 34.95 -51.62 63.20
CA SER A 975 33.58 -51.17 63.47
C SER A 975 33.51 -49.78 64.13
N ASN A 976 34.63 -49.26 64.65
CA ASN A 976 34.67 -47.96 65.30
C ASN A 976 34.78 -46.83 64.27
N ARG A 977 33.64 -46.47 63.67
CA ARG A 977 33.49 -45.40 62.69
C ARG A 977 32.37 -44.46 63.12
N SER A 978 32.59 -43.17 62.96
CA SER A 978 31.63 -42.12 63.31
C SER A 978 31.57 -41.05 62.24
N LYS A 979 30.68 -40.07 62.40
CA LYS A 979 30.65 -38.88 61.54
C LYS A 979 31.95 -38.07 61.59
N ASN A 980 32.80 -38.29 62.60
CA ASN A 980 33.96 -37.45 62.90
C ASN A 980 35.30 -38.13 62.55
N GLY A 981 35.29 -39.43 62.27
CA GLY A 981 36.51 -40.20 62.05
C GLY A 981 36.28 -41.70 61.98
N ALA A 982 37.34 -42.43 61.68
CA ALA A 982 37.33 -43.88 61.57
C ALA A 982 38.61 -44.49 62.14
N THR A 983 38.53 -45.76 62.55
CA THR A 983 39.68 -46.50 63.08
C THR A 983 40.05 -47.62 62.11
N PHE A 984 41.31 -47.66 61.70
CA PHE A 984 41.89 -48.73 60.89
C PHE A 984 42.80 -49.60 61.72
N TYR A 985 42.64 -50.91 61.62
CA TYR A 985 43.55 -51.89 62.22
C TYR A 985 44.52 -52.40 61.16
N THR A 986 45.80 -52.43 61.48
CA THR A 986 46.82 -53.10 60.67
C THR A 986 47.04 -54.51 61.18
N GLN A 987 47.02 -55.49 60.28
CA GLN A 987 47.22 -56.90 60.58
C GLN A 987 48.33 -57.48 59.72
N ALA A 988 49.17 -58.34 60.28
CA ALA A 988 50.22 -59.02 59.55
C ALA A 988 49.73 -60.39 59.06
N ALA A 989 50.14 -60.77 57.84
CA ALA A 989 49.85 -62.11 57.32
C ALA A 989 50.77 -63.19 57.92
N ARG A 990 51.95 -62.81 58.46
CA ARG A 990 53.01 -63.70 59.00
C ARG A 990 53.80 -63.00 60.14
N SER A 991 54.58 -63.76 60.90
CA SER A 991 55.27 -63.30 62.12
C SER A 991 56.65 -62.66 61.91
N ASP A 992 57.18 -62.61 60.69
CA ASP A 992 58.60 -62.31 60.41
C ASP A 992 58.89 -60.95 59.74
N ALA A 993 57.87 -60.19 59.32
CA ALA A 993 57.99 -58.74 59.11
C ALA A 993 56.62 -58.06 58.96
N GLN A 994 56.42 -56.99 59.74
CA GLN A 994 55.09 -56.45 60.03
C GLN A 994 55.13 -54.92 59.99
N SER A 995 55.55 -54.31 58.87
CA SER A 995 55.61 -52.85 58.81
C SER A 995 54.90 -52.19 57.63
N LEU A 996 54.53 -50.92 57.77
CA LEU A 996 53.89 -50.08 56.76
C LEU A 996 54.31 -48.62 56.97
N ASP A 997 54.54 -47.84 55.90
CA ASP A 997 54.99 -46.43 56.02
C ASP A 997 53.83 -45.44 56.22
N GLY A 998 52.61 -45.96 56.26
CA GLY A 998 51.38 -45.21 56.42
C GLY A 998 50.30 -45.70 55.47
N PHE A 999 49.24 -44.92 55.32
CA PHE A 999 48.17 -45.22 54.38
C PHE A 999 47.44 -43.94 53.97
N ASP A 1000 46.85 -43.97 52.78
CA ASP A 1000 45.90 -42.96 52.34
C ASP A 1000 44.50 -43.43 52.69
N TRP A 1001 43.61 -42.50 53.05
CA TRP A 1001 42.24 -42.82 53.34
C TRP A 1001 41.29 -41.90 52.60
N MET A 1002 40.11 -42.44 52.29
CA MET A 1002 39.01 -41.70 51.69
C MET A 1002 37.70 -42.09 52.38
N ALA A 1003 36.87 -41.09 52.63
CA ALA A 1003 35.59 -41.21 53.33
C ALA A 1003 34.49 -40.56 52.50
N PHE A 1004 33.33 -41.22 52.46
CA PHE A 1004 32.13 -40.76 51.79
C PHE A 1004 30.97 -40.72 52.77
N GLY A 1005 30.20 -39.64 52.74
CA GLY A 1005 29.05 -39.46 53.60
C GLY A 1005 28.26 -38.22 53.20
N TYR A 1006 27.24 -37.87 53.96
CA TYR A 1006 26.43 -36.67 53.76
C TYR A 1006 25.88 -36.17 55.08
#